data_AF-A0A9Q0XWW8-F1
#
_entry.id   AF-A0A9Q0XWW8-F1
#
_cell.length_a   1.000
_cell.length_b   1.000
_cell.length_c   1.000
_cell.angle_alpha   90.00
_cell.angle_beta   90.00
_cell.angle_gamma   90.00
#
_symmetry.space_group_name_H-M   'P 1'
#
loop_
_entity.id
_entity.type
_entity.pdbx_description
1 polymer ?
#
loop_
_entity_poly.entity_id
_entity_poly.type
_entity_poly.pdbx_seq_one_letter_code
_entity_poly.pdbx_strand_id
1 'polypeptide(L)'
;VQVEFYMNENTFKERLKLFFIKNQRSSLRIRLFNFSLKLLSCFLYIVRVLLDDPSQQHGWSPIIWVNRSLPLWGLQVSVASISLLETILLSYLSYKGNIWEQVVRIPFLLEIINAIPFIITIFWPALRNLFIPVFLNCWLAKHALENMINDLHRAIQRTQSAMFNQVLILISTLLCLIFTCICGIQHLERAGNKLTLFDSLYFCIVTFSTVGFGDVTPKIWPSKLLVVIMICVALVVLPIQLEQLAYLWMERQKSGGNYSRHRAQTEKHVVLCVSSLKIDLLMDFLNEFYAHPRLQDYYVVILCPTEMDVQVRRVLQIPMWSQRVIYLQGSALKDQDLLRAKMDDAEACFILSSRCEVDRPAADHQTILRSWAVKDFAPNCPLYVQILKPENKFHIKFADHVVCEEEFKYAMLALNCICPATSTLITLLVHTSRGQEGQQSPEQWQKMYGRCSGNEVYHINLEESVFFAEYEGKSFTYASFHAHKKFGVCLIGVRREDNKNILLNPGPRYIMSSSDICFYINITKEENSAFKKQEQHRKNHLSRSFYHGPSRLPVHSIIASMGTVAIDLQDTSCRSPSGPTLNLPSEAGKTGRRPSIAPVLEVADSSALHTCDLLSDQSEDETTPSDEEVSNGLEYVQYLKGYPPYSPYIGSSPTFCHLLHEKVPFCCLRLDKGCQHNYYEDAKAYGFKNKIIIVAAETAGNGLYNFIVPLRAYYRPKKELNPIVLLLDNPPDLHFLDAICWFPMVYYMVGSIDNLDDLLRCGVTFAANMVVVDKESTMSAEEDYMADAKTIVNVQTLF
;
A
#
# COMPACT_ATOMS: atom_id res chain seq x y z
N VAL A 1 -10.60 -14.85 -51.41
CA VAL A 1 -9.75 -14.68 -50.20
C VAL A 1 -8.37 -15.35 -50.31
N GLN A 2 -8.17 -16.65 -50.00
CA GLN A 2 -6.80 -17.24 -49.96
C GLN A 2 -6.01 -17.13 -51.29
N VAL A 3 -6.67 -17.25 -52.44
CA VAL A 3 -6.02 -17.14 -53.77
C VAL A 3 -5.58 -15.70 -54.08
N GLU A 4 -6.35 -14.69 -53.66
CA GLU A 4 -6.01 -13.27 -53.84
C GLU A 4 -4.85 -12.84 -52.92
N PHE A 5 -4.71 -13.45 -51.74
CA PHE A 5 -3.53 -13.27 -50.90
C PHE A 5 -2.26 -13.79 -51.60
N TYR A 6 -2.31 -14.99 -52.18
CA TYR A 6 -1.18 -15.58 -52.91
C TYR A 6 -0.74 -14.75 -54.13
N MET A 7 -1.68 -14.12 -54.84
CA MET A 7 -1.35 -13.30 -56.01
C MET A 7 -0.74 -11.95 -55.63
N ASN A 8 -1.16 -11.36 -54.50
CA ASN A 8 -0.63 -10.08 -54.03
C ASN A 8 0.77 -10.19 -53.41
N GLU A 9 1.05 -11.20 -52.58
CA GLU A 9 2.34 -11.34 -51.87
C GLU A 9 3.52 -11.67 -52.81
N ASN A 10 3.27 -12.27 -53.97
CA ASN A 10 4.32 -12.63 -54.93
C ASN A 10 4.75 -11.49 -55.87
N THR A 11 4.10 -10.32 -55.84
CA THR A 11 4.53 -9.18 -56.65
C THR A 11 5.83 -8.57 -56.13
N PHE A 12 6.73 -8.14 -57.04
CA PHE A 12 8.00 -7.50 -56.67
C PHE A 12 7.81 -6.27 -55.76
N LYS A 13 6.79 -5.44 -56.07
CA LYS A 13 6.43 -4.26 -55.27
C LYS A 13 6.00 -4.64 -53.86
N GLU A 14 5.14 -5.64 -53.70
CA GLU A 14 4.64 -6.01 -52.36
C GLU A 14 5.70 -6.76 -51.54
N ARG A 15 6.59 -7.55 -52.17
CA ARG A 15 7.78 -8.12 -51.49
C ARG A 15 8.72 -7.04 -50.93
N LEU A 16 9.01 -5.99 -51.70
CA LEU A 16 9.77 -4.86 -51.17
C LEU A 16 9.00 -4.09 -50.08
N LYS A 17 7.70 -3.88 -50.25
CA LYS A 17 6.87 -3.18 -49.25
C LYS A 17 6.75 -3.99 -47.95
N LEU A 18 6.76 -5.33 -48.05
CA LEU A 18 6.89 -6.23 -46.91
C LEU A 18 8.23 -5.99 -46.20
N PHE A 19 9.35 -5.95 -46.92
CA PHE A 19 10.69 -5.72 -46.36
C PHE A 19 10.85 -4.31 -45.74
N PHE A 20 10.50 -3.25 -46.47
CA PHE A 20 10.73 -1.85 -46.05
C PHE A 20 9.69 -1.28 -45.08
N ILE A 21 8.43 -1.73 -45.14
CA ILE A 21 7.31 -1.03 -44.45
C ILE A 21 6.52 -1.97 -43.52
N LYS A 22 6.10 -3.17 -43.97
CA LYS A 22 5.22 -4.03 -43.17
C LYS A 22 5.95 -4.88 -42.13
N ASN A 23 7.17 -5.37 -42.43
CA ASN A 23 7.93 -6.23 -41.53
C ASN A 23 8.69 -5.40 -40.49
N GLN A 24 8.19 -5.43 -39.25
CA GLN A 24 8.73 -4.68 -38.11
C GLN A 24 10.25 -4.80 -37.92
N ARG A 25 10.80 -6.02 -37.92
CA ARG A 25 12.25 -6.22 -37.67
C ARG A 25 13.12 -5.73 -38.82
N SER A 26 12.59 -5.75 -40.04
CA SER A 26 13.29 -5.28 -41.24
C SER A 26 13.20 -3.75 -41.38
N SER A 27 11.99 -3.18 -41.27
CA SER A 27 11.74 -1.73 -41.21
C SER A 27 12.63 -1.04 -40.18
N LEU A 28 12.69 -1.57 -38.94
CA LEU A 28 13.51 -0.99 -37.88
C LEU A 28 15.01 -0.96 -38.23
N ARG A 29 15.55 -2.05 -38.81
CA ARG A 29 16.95 -2.12 -39.24
C ARG A 29 17.26 -1.12 -40.36
N ILE A 30 16.36 -0.97 -41.33
CA ILE A 30 16.51 -0.04 -42.45
C ILE A 30 16.48 1.40 -41.94
N ARG A 31 15.51 1.77 -41.07
CA ARG A 31 15.44 3.12 -40.48
C ARG A 31 16.67 3.44 -39.62
N LEU A 32 17.20 2.46 -38.88
CA LEU A 32 18.43 2.63 -38.09
C LEU A 32 19.67 2.77 -38.98
N PHE A 33 19.73 2.08 -40.12
CA PHE A 33 20.79 2.24 -41.13
C PHE A 33 20.74 3.60 -41.81
N ASN A 34 19.55 4.08 -42.23
CA ASN A 34 19.39 5.42 -42.79
C ASN A 34 19.74 6.50 -41.75
N PHE A 35 19.27 6.35 -40.51
CA PHE A 35 19.64 7.23 -39.39
C PHE A 35 21.17 7.32 -39.18
N SER A 36 21.87 6.18 -39.17
CA SER A 36 23.33 6.17 -39.01
C SER A 36 24.07 6.77 -40.22
N LEU A 37 23.58 6.55 -41.44
CA LEU A 37 24.10 7.23 -42.64
C LEU A 37 23.92 8.75 -42.58
N LYS A 38 22.77 9.25 -42.13
CA LYS A 38 22.53 10.69 -41.98
C LYS A 38 23.42 11.30 -40.90
N LEU A 39 23.56 10.65 -39.73
CA LEU A 39 24.52 11.08 -38.71
C LEU A 39 25.98 11.05 -39.22
N LEU A 40 26.37 10.01 -39.96
CA LEU A 40 27.70 9.91 -40.57
C LEU A 40 27.97 11.07 -41.54
N SER A 41 26.97 11.49 -42.32
CA SER A 41 27.11 12.65 -43.22
C SER A 41 27.34 13.96 -42.46
N CYS A 42 26.68 14.16 -41.31
CA CYS A 42 26.91 15.31 -40.42
C CYS A 42 28.28 15.22 -39.73
N PHE A 43 28.71 14.03 -39.31
CA PHE A 43 30.05 13.83 -38.75
C PHE A 43 31.15 14.12 -39.76
N LEU A 44 31.01 13.64 -41.00
CA LEU A 44 31.92 13.96 -42.11
C LEU A 44 31.94 15.47 -42.42
N TYR A 45 30.85 16.20 -42.17
CA TYR A 45 30.84 17.66 -42.27
C TYR A 45 31.68 18.32 -41.15
N ILE A 46 31.59 17.85 -39.90
CA ILE A 46 32.41 18.35 -38.79
C ILE A 46 33.90 18.07 -39.06
N VAL A 47 34.25 16.84 -39.45
CA VAL A 47 35.63 16.46 -39.80
C VAL A 47 36.15 17.32 -40.96
N ARG A 48 35.33 17.61 -41.97
CA ARG A 48 35.67 18.54 -43.05
C ARG A 48 35.94 19.95 -42.53
N VAL A 49 35.14 20.48 -41.60
CA VAL A 49 35.34 21.83 -41.03
C VAL A 49 36.63 21.91 -40.21
N LEU A 50 37.01 20.85 -39.49
CA LEU A 50 38.22 20.82 -38.66
C LEU A 50 39.53 20.65 -39.45
N LEU A 51 39.47 20.12 -40.68
CA LEU A 51 40.63 19.86 -41.55
C LEU A 51 40.83 20.92 -42.66
N ASP A 52 40.02 21.99 -42.67
CA ASP A 52 39.90 22.94 -43.78
C ASP A 52 40.36 24.34 -43.34
N ASP A 53 41.62 24.67 -43.64
CA ASP A 53 42.23 25.98 -43.34
C ASP A 53 41.77 27.05 -44.36
N PRO A 54 41.01 28.09 -43.95
CA PRO A 54 40.45 29.10 -44.85
C PRO A 54 41.47 30.19 -45.24
N SER A 55 42.76 29.86 -45.38
CA SER A 55 43.85 30.84 -45.44
C SER A 55 44.04 31.56 -46.78
N GLN A 56 43.46 31.06 -47.89
CA GLN A 56 43.90 31.45 -49.25
C GLN A 56 42.95 32.32 -50.11
N GLN A 57 41.77 32.73 -49.63
CA GLN A 57 40.81 33.49 -50.47
C GLN A 57 40.10 34.64 -49.75
N HIS A 58 39.81 35.73 -50.49
CA HIS A 58 39.11 36.93 -50.04
C HIS A 58 37.81 37.14 -50.86
N GLY A 59 36.75 37.66 -50.22
CA GLY A 59 35.46 37.96 -50.86
C GLY A 59 34.43 36.84 -50.71
N TRP A 60 33.56 36.68 -51.72
CA TRP A 60 32.49 35.66 -51.72
C TRP A 60 32.98 34.25 -52.10
N SER A 61 34.20 34.13 -52.61
CA SER A 61 34.81 32.86 -53.04
C SER A 61 34.87 31.78 -51.94
N PRO A 62 35.29 32.01 -50.68
CA PRO A 62 35.32 30.99 -49.62
C PRO A 62 33.94 30.48 -49.14
N ILE A 63 32.84 31.11 -49.58
CA ILE A 63 31.47 30.62 -49.34
C ILE A 63 31.10 29.59 -50.42
N ILE A 64 31.37 29.90 -51.69
CA ILE A 64 30.99 29.06 -52.83
C ILE A 64 32.00 27.91 -53.04
N TRP A 65 33.29 28.21 -52.89
CA TRP A 65 34.40 27.31 -53.15
C TRP A 65 35.06 26.88 -51.83
N VAL A 66 35.02 25.58 -51.59
CA VAL A 66 35.49 24.92 -50.37
C VAL A 66 36.37 23.76 -50.78
N ASN A 67 37.65 23.84 -50.41
CA ASN A 67 38.59 22.75 -50.67
C ASN A 67 38.22 21.54 -49.80
N ARG A 68 37.94 20.40 -50.44
CA ARG A 68 37.66 19.14 -49.77
C ARG A 68 38.72 18.12 -50.12
N SER A 69 39.16 17.33 -49.15
CA SER A 69 40.02 16.18 -49.47
C SER A 69 39.22 15.14 -50.28
N LEU A 70 39.85 14.58 -51.30
CA LEU A 70 39.28 13.52 -52.14
C LEU A 70 38.65 12.34 -51.36
N PRO A 71 39.24 11.81 -50.27
CA PRO A 71 38.60 10.75 -49.50
C PRO A 71 37.31 11.19 -48.80
N LEU A 72 37.25 12.40 -48.24
CA LEU A 72 36.02 12.92 -47.62
C LEU A 72 34.92 13.14 -48.67
N TRP A 73 35.28 13.66 -49.84
CA TRP A 73 34.35 13.80 -50.97
C TRP A 73 33.81 12.43 -51.42
N GLY A 74 34.67 11.42 -51.62
CA GLY A 74 34.26 10.08 -52.04
C GLY A 74 33.32 9.39 -51.05
N LEU A 75 33.58 9.54 -49.74
CA LEU A 75 32.68 9.04 -48.68
C LEU A 75 31.33 9.77 -48.68
N GLN A 76 31.33 11.11 -48.78
CA GLN A 76 30.09 11.90 -48.84
C GLN A 76 29.23 11.56 -50.06
N VAL A 77 29.84 11.42 -51.24
CA VAL A 77 29.15 11.01 -52.49
C VAL A 77 28.56 9.61 -52.36
N SER A 78 29.28 8.68 -51.73
CA SER A 78 28.78 7.31 -51.48
C SER A 78 27.54 7.31 -50.58
N VAL A 79 27.58 8.04 -49.46
CA VAL A 79 26.44 8.18 -48.53
C VAL A 79 25.24 8.88 -49.18
N ALA A 80 25.48 9.94 -49.95
CA ALA A 80 24.44 10.66 -50.70
C ALA A 80 23.76 9.77 -51.76
N SER A 81 24.55 8.96 -52.47
CA SER A 81 24.03 8.03 -53.49
C SER A 81 23.14 6.95 -52.87
N ILE A 82 23.56 6.36 -51.74
CA ILE A 82 22.78 5.33 -51.03
C ILE A 82 21.47 5.93 -50.49
N SER A 83 21.52 7.10 -49.86
CA SER A 83 20.32 7.71 -49.27
C SER A 83 19.32 8.26 -50.30
N LEU A 84 19.78 8.76 -51.45
CA LEU A 84 18.88 9.09 -52.57
C LEU A 84 18.18 7.84 -53.11
N LEU A 85 18.93 6.74 -53.35
CA LEU A 85 18.36 5.48 -53.83
C LEU A 85 17.30 4.94 -52.87
N GLU A 86 17.56 4.96 -51.56
CA GLU A 86 16.58 4.55 -50.55
C GLU A 86 15.32 5.43 -50.57
N THR A 87 15.49 6.75 -50.73
CA THR A 87 14.37 7.71 -50.74
C THR A 87 13.50 7.56 -52.00
N ILE A 88 14.11 7.34 -53.17
CA ILE A 88 13.39 7.00 -54.41
C ILE A 88 12.61 5.70 -54.24
N LEU A 89 13.23 4.68 -53.63
CA LEU A 89 12.62 3.38 -53.39
C LEU A 89 11.42 3.47 -52.43
N LEU A 90 11.57 4.19 -51.31
CA LEU A 90 10.48 4.45 -50.37
C LEU A 90 9.34 5.26 -51.01
N SER A 91 9.65 6.21 -51.90
CA SER A 91 8.65 6.95 -52.68
C SER A 91 7.84 6.01 -53.59
N TYR A 92 8.51 5.13 -54.34
CA TYR A 92 7.85 4.12 -55.19
C TYR A 92 6.96 3.15 -54.41
N LEU A 93 7.40 2.72 -53.22
CA LEU A 93 6.65 1.80 -52.35
C LEU A 93 5.46 2.47 -51.64
N SER A 94 5.58 3.76 -51.32
CA SER A 94 4.51 4.55 -50.68
C SER A 94 3.55 5.21 -51.67
N TYR A 95 3.78 5.11 -52.99
CA TYR A 95 2.93 5.69 -54.02
C TYR A 95 1.49 5.17 -53.96
N LYS A 96 0.54 6.09 -53.75
CA LYS A 96 -0.92 5.87 -53.65
C LYS A 96 -1.74 6.59 -54.74
N GLY A 97 -1.10 7.18 -55.74
CA GLY A 97 -1.77 7.86 -56.86
C GLY A 97 -1.27 9.28 -57.14
N ASN A 98 -0.85 10.03 -56.12
CA ASN A 98 -0.36 11.40 -56.28
C ASN A 98 1.15 11.51 -56.02
N ILE A 99 1.93 11.86 -57.05
CA ILE A 99 3.39 12.05 -56.96
C ILE A 99 3.71 13.42 -56.31
N TRP A 100 2.91 14.45 -56.59
CA TRP A 100 3.14 15.81 -56.07
C TRP A 100 3.08 15.86 -54.54
N GLU A 101 2.19 15.08 -53.93
CA GLU A 101 2.08 14.95 -52.47
C GLU A 101 3.34 14.33 -51.84
N GLN A 102 4.11 13.53 -52.58
CA GLN A 102 5.38 12.96 -52.11
C GLN A 102 6.53 13.96 -52.34
N VAL A 103 6.55 14.63 -53.49
CA VAL A 103 7.62 15.56 -53.89
C VAL A 103 7.65 16.84 -53.04
N VAL A 104 6.50 17.36 -52.63
CA VAL A 104 6.38 18.61 -51.85
C VAL A 104 6.69 18.40 -50.35
N ARG A 105 6.88 17.16 -49.87
CA ARG A 105 7.21 16.89 -48.47
C ARG A 105 8.61 17.39 -48.11
N ILE A 106 8.72 18.10 -46.99
CA ILE A 106 9.98 18.71 -46.51
C ILE A 106 11.16 17.71 -46.47
N PRO A 107 11.01 16.45 -45.98
CA PRO A 107 12.11 15.47 -46.04
C PRO A 107 12.58 15.14 -47.47
N PHE A 108 11.67 15.06 -48.44
CA PHE A 108 12.02 14.76 -49.82
C PHE A 108 12.76 15.94 -50.48
N LEU A 109 12.31 17.18 -50.20
CA LEU A 109 12.97 18.40 -50.66
C LEU A 109 14.39 18.55 -50.06
N LEU A 110 14.54 18.30 -48.75
CA LEU A 110 15.86 18.31 -48.09
C LEU A 110 16.80 17.22 -48.63
N GLU A 111 16.29 16.02 -48.93
CA GLU A 111 17.07 14.97 -49.56
C GLU A 111 17.59 15.40 -50.94
N ILE A 112 16.71 15.98 -51.77
CA ILE A 112 17.04 16.52 -53.09
C ILE A 112 18.13 17.59 -53.00
N ILE A 113 17.96 18.57 -52.11
CA ILE A 113 18.89 19.69 -51.91
C ILE A 113 20.28 19.20 -51.50
N ASN A 114 20.35 18.14 -50.68
CA ASN A 114 21.62 17.64 -50.17
C ASN A 114 22.29 16.61 -51.09
N ALA A 115 21.53 15.70 -51.71
CA ALA A 115 22.08 14.55 -52.44
C ALA A 115 22.31 14.80 -53.94
N ILE A 116 21.44 15.56 -54.63
CA ILE A 116 21.59 15.80 -56.08
C ILE A 116 22.89 16.55 -56.40
N PRO A 117 23.29 17.62 -55.67
CA PRO A 117 24.56 18.30 -55.94
C PRO A 117 25.76 17.36 -55.86
N PHE A 118 25.80 16.41 -54.92
CA PHE A 118 26.88 15.42 -54.85
C PHE A 118 26.97 14.54 -56.09
N ILE A 119 25.82 14.09 -56.62
CA ILE A 119 25.79 13.27 -57.85
C ILE A 119 26.27 14.09 -59.05
N ILE A 120 25.92 15.38 -59.13
CA ILE A 120 26.43 16.28 -60.19
C ILE A 120 27.97 16.40 -60.12
N THR A 121 28.58 16.41 -58.93
CA THR A 121 30.06 16.46 -58.79
C THR A 121 30.80 15.20 -59.28
N ILE A 122 30.10 14.09 -59.53
CA ILE A 122 30.67 12.89 -60.17
C ILE A 122 30.97 13.19 -61.63
N PHE A 123 30.00 13.77 -62.35
CA PHE A 123 30.08 14.06 -63.78
C PHE A 123 30.91 15.32 -64.08
N TRP A 124 30.91 16.31 -63.16
CA TRP A 124 31.60 17.59 -63.35
C TRP A 124 32.76 17.75 -62.34
N PRO A 125 34.02 17.46 -62.73
CA PRO A 125 35.14 17.49 -61.80
C PRO A 125 35.42 18.90 -61.23
N ALA A 126 35.10 19.96 -61.97
CA ALA A 126 35.20 21.34 -61.49
C ALA A 126 34.27 21.65 -60.31
N LEU A 127 33.14 20.95 -60.18
CA LEU A 127 32.14 21.20 -59.13
C LEU A 127 32.43 20.48 -57.81
N ARG A 128 33.51 19.68 -57.71
CA ARG A 128 33.89 18.97 -56.46
C ARG A 128 34.16 19.91 -55.29
N ASN A 129 34.62 21.13 -55.58
CA ASN A 129 34.88 22.17 -54.58
C ASN A 129 33.67 23.08 -54.32
N LEU A 130 32.53 22.90 -55.01
CA LEU A 130 31.31 23.65 -54.73
C LEU A 130 30.80 23.32 -53.32
N PHE A 131 30.36 24.31 -52.53
CA PHE A 131 29.73 24.05 -51.23
C PHE A 131 28.37 23.34 -51.36
N ILE A 132 28.09 22.42 -50.44
CA ILE A 132 26.81 21.69 -50.34
C ILE A 132 26.40 21.70 -48.86
N PRO A 133 25.16 22.08 -48.49
CA PRO A 133 24.72 22.27 -47.11
C PRO A 133 24.38 20.95 -46.38
N VAL A 134 25.32 19.99 -46.37
CA VAL A 134 25.17 18.63 -45.80
C VAL A 134 24.66 18.63 -44.36
N PHE A 135 24.94 19.69 -43.59
CA PHE A 135 24.49 19.84 -42.21
C PHE A 135 22.96 19.78 -42.06
N LEU A 136 22.19 20.10 -43.11
CA LEU A 136 20.73 19.95 -43.13
C LEU A 136 20.26 18.48 -43.00
N ASN A 137 21.14 17.49 -43.21
CA ASN A 137 20.84 16.08 -42.97
C ASN A 137 20.50 15.76 -41.49
N CYS A 138 20.76 16.67 -40.54
CA CYS A 138 20.31 16.48 -39.16
C CYS A 138 18.78 16.41 -39.06
N TRP A 139 18.04 17.20 -39.84
CA TRP A 139 16.57 17.16 -39.86
C TRP A 139 16.04 15.86 -40.48
N LEU A 140 16.78 15.29 -41.43
CA LEU A 140 16.48 13.98 -42.01
C LEU A 140 16.77 12.84 -41.03
N ALA A 141 17.86 12.92 -40.26
CA ALA A 141 18.12 12.02 -39.14
C ALA A 141 17.01 12.10 -38.09
N LYS A 142 16.57 13.31 -37.72
CA LYS A 142 15.44 13.53 -36.80
C LYS A 142 14.14 12.93 -37.32
N HIS A 143 13.84 13.05 -38.61
CA HIS A 143 12.66 12.42 -39.21
C HIS A 143 12.77 10.87 -39.25
N ALA A 144 13.95 10.33 -39.54
CA ALA A 144 14.19 8.88 -39.46
C ALA A 144 14.00 8.35 -38.02
N LEU A 145 14.42 9.13 -37.03
CA LEU A 145 14.26 8.84 -35.59
C LEU A 145 12.79 8.84 -35.16
N GLU A 146 12.00 9.85 -35.54
CA GLU A 146 10.54 9.89 -35.31
C GLU A 146 9.85 8.65 -35.92
N ASN A 147 10.18 8.33 -37.17
CA ASN A 147 9.63 7.16 -37.83
C ASN A 147 10.04 5.85 -37.12
N MET A 148 11.30 5.71 -36.69
CA MET A 148 11.78 4.55 -35.93
C MET A 148 11.02 4.38 -34.60
N ILE A 149 10.77 5.49 -33.91
CA ILE A 149 9.99 5.57 -32.65
C ILE A 149 8.53 5.15 -32.86
N ASN A 150 7.88 5.63 -33.92
CA ASN A 150 6.48 5.33 -34.19
C ASN A 150 6.26 3.83 -34.51
N ASP A 151 7.20 3.19 -35.22
CA ASP A 151 7.22 1.74 -35.40
C ASP A 151 7.41 0.99 -34.06
N LEU A 152 8.29 1.50 -33.19
CA LEU A 152 8.52 0.93 -31.86
C LEU A 152 7.27 1.02 -30.97
N HIS A 153 6.55 2.15 -31.01
CA HIS A 153 5.33 2.35 -30.25
C HIS A 153 4.18 1.47 -30.76
N ARG A 154 4.03 1.32 -32.08
CA ARG A 154 3.08 0.36 -32.68
C ARG A 154 3.39 -1.09 -32.29
N ALA A 155 4.66 -1.43 -32.14
CA ALA A 155 5.10 -2.78 -31.76
C ALA A 155 5.02 -3.07 -30.25
N ILE A 156 5.10 -2.05 -29.40
CA ILE A 156 5.22 -2.19 -27.96
C ILE A 156 4.21 -1.26 -27.31
N GLN A 157 3.08 -1.81 -26.87
CA GLN A 157 2.02 -1.13 -26.10
C GLN A 157 2.46 -0.67 -24.68
N ARG A 158 3.75 -0.36 -24.46
CA ARG A 158 4.23 0.22 -23.20
C ARG A 158 3.99 1.72 -23.24
N THR A 159 2.99 2.17 -22.49
CA THR A 159 2.73 3.59 -22.19
C THR A 159 4.00 4.34 -21.76
N GLN A 160 4.82 3.71 -20.91
CA GLN A 160 6.09 4.26 -20.40
C GLN A 160 7.15 4.54 -21.49
N SER A 161 7.18 3.81 -22.61
CA SER A 161 8.11 4.16 -23.70
C SER A 161 7.62 5.34 -24.52
N ALA A 162 6.31 5.62 -24.57
CA ALA A 162 5.77 6.75 -25.32
C ALA A 162 6.29 8.10 -24.80
N MET A 163 6.24 8.33 -23.47
CA MET A 163 6.74 9.56 -22.84
C MET A 163 8.25 9.75 -23.05
N PHE A 164 9.05 8.69 -22.84
CA PHE A 164 10.49 8.75 -23.08
C PHE A 164 10.83 9.02 -24.55
N ASN A 165 10.09 8.40 -25.47
CA ASN A 165 10.27 8.60 -26.90
C ASN A 165 9.91 10.02 -27.35
N GLN A 166 8.85 10.61 -26.80
CA GLN A 166 8.49 12.02 -27.04
C GLN A 166 9.60 12.97 -26.55
N VAL A 167 10.10 12.77 -25.33
CA VAL A 167 11.26 13.51 -24.80
C VAL A 167 12.47 13.39 -25.72
N LEU A 168 12.74 12.21 -26.29
CA LEU A 168 13.87 11.99 -27.20
C LEU A 168 13.70 12.70 -28.55
N ILE A 169 12.48 12.79 -29.10
CA ILE A 169 12.18 13.60 -30.31
C ILE A 169 12.41 15.09 -30.02
N LEU A 170 12.02 15.56 -28.84
CA LEU A 170 12.09 16.94 -28.37
C LEU A 170 13.53 17.40 -28.07
N ILE A 171 14.37 16.49 -27.58
CA ILE A 171 15.82 16.72 -27.47
C ILE A 171 16.45 16.73 -28.87
N SER A 172 15.97 15.89 -29.80
CA SER A 172 16.47 15.84 -31.17
C SER A 172 16.15 17.12 -31.98
N THR A 173 14.97 17.73 -31.82
CA THR A 173 14.66 19.05 -32.43
C THR A 173 15.60 20.14 -31.93
N LEU A 174 15.80 20.23 -30.61
CA LEU A 174 16.69 21.19 -29.97
C LEU A 174 18.12 21.09 -30.55
N LEU A 175 18.67 19.87 -30.58
CA LEU A 175 20.01 19.61 -31.11
C LEU A 175 20.13 19.91 -32.61
N CYS A 176 19.10 19.61 -33.42
CA CYS A 176 19.11 19.94 -34.86
C CYS A 176 19.08 21.46 -35.11
N LEU A 177 18.26 22.19 -34.36
CA LEU A 177 18.16 23.65 -34.45
C LEU A 177 19.50 24.31 -34.08
N ILE A 178 20.11 23.88 -32.98
CA ILE A 178 21.44 24.35 -32.56
C ILE A 178 22.50 24.00 -33.62
N PHE A 179 22.56 22.74 -34.08
CA PHE A 179 23.55 22.29 -35.05
C PHE A 179 23.47 23.02 -36.40
N THR A 180 22.26 23.29 -36.91
CA THR A 180 22.09 24.06 -38.14
C THR A 180 22.51 25.52 -37.98
N CYS A 181 22.25 26.15 -36.84
CA CYS A 181 22.73 27.50 -36.55
C CYS A 181 24.26 27.56 -36.55
N ILE A 182 24.92 26.63 -35.83
CA ILE A 182 26.38 26.54 -35.74
C ILE A 182 26.99 26.38 -37.13
N CYS A 183 26.51 25.40 -37.91
CA CYS A 183 27.05 25.12 -39.23
C CYS A 183 26.83 26.26 -40.23
N GLY A 184 25.68 26.92 -40.17
CA GLY A 184 25.35 28.05 -41.04
C GLY A 184 26.19 29.29 -40.74
N ILE A 185 26.34 29.66 -39.47
CA ILE A 185 27.13 30.84 -39.05
C ILE A 185 28.62 30.59 -39.29
N GLN A 186 29.14 29.41 -38.90
CA GLN A 186 30.53 29.01 -39.19
C GLN A 186 30.83 29.14 -40.68
N HIS A 187 29.91 28.68 -41.53
CA HIS A 187 30.10 28.71 -42.98
C HIS A 187 30.06 30.13 -43.55
N LEU A 188 29.10 30.96 -43.16
CA LEU A 188 28.98 32.32 -43.69
C LEU A 188 30.10 33.25 -43.22
N GLU A 189 30.55 33.14 -41.96
CA GLU A 189 31.66 33.97 -41.42
C GLU A 189 33.05 33.59 -41.96
N ARG A 190 33.18 32.56 -42.81
CA ARG A 190 34.44 32.24 -43.54
C ARG A 190 34.94 33.40 -44.41
N ALA A 191 34.04 34.22 -44.94
CA ALA A 191 34.36 35.41 -45.73
C ALA A 191 34.66 36.66 -44.87
N GLY A 192 34.53 36.55 -43.54
CA GLY A 192 34.60 37.65 -42.58
C GLY A 192 35.55 37.32 -41.44
N ASN A 193 35.02 37.09 -40.24
CA ASN A 193 35.83 36.94 -39.02
C ASN A 193 36.43 35.53 -38.83
N LYS A 194 36.23 34.59 -39.77
CA LYS A 194 36.77 33.21 -39.79
C LYS A 194 36.60 32.47 -38.45
N LEU A 195 35.38 32.51 -37.92
CA LEU A 195 35.02 31.86 -36.64
C LEU A 195 35.29 30.35 -36.67
N THR A 196 35.82 29.81 -35.57
CA THR A 196 35.92 28.36 -35.38
C THR A 196 34.53 27.76 -35.15
N LEU A 197 34.43 26.43 -35.24
CA LEU A 197 33.19 25.72 -34.92
C LEU A 197 32.81 25.87 -33.43
N PHE A 198 33.79 26.07 -32.54
CA PHE A 198 33.54 26.31 -31.12
C PHE A 198 33.05 27.74 -30.84
N ASP A 199 33.67 28.76 -31.46
CA ASP A 199 33.19 30.16 -31.34
C ASP A 199 31.78 30.31 -31.90
N SER A 200 31.48 29.57 -32.97
CA SER A 200 30.13 29.49 -33.56
C SER A 200 29.13 28.81 -32.61
N LEU A 201 29.53 27.78 -31.88
CA LEU A 201 28.73 27.12 -30.84
C LEU A 201 28.45 28.06 -29.66
N TYR A 202 29.49 28.74 -29.17
CA TYR A 202 29.36 29.75 -28.12
C TYR A 202 28.40 30.88 -28.54
N PHE A 203 28.60 31.46 -29.74
CA PHE A 203 27.71 32.47 -30.29
C PHE A 203 26.24 32.00 -30.38
N CYS A 204 26.00 30.78 -30.87
CA CYS A 204 24.65 30.23 -30.98
C CYS A 204 23.99 30.11 -29.61
N ILE A 205 24.69 29.59 -28.60
CA ILE A 205 24.15 29.41 -27.25
C ILE A 205 23.90 30.77 -26.57
N VAL A 206 24.81 31.73 -26.69
CA VAL A 206 24.66 33.10 -26.14
C VAL A 206 23.52 33.87 -26.82
N THR A 207 23.30 33.64 -28.11
CA THR A 207 22.21 34.27 -28.88
C THR A 207 20.86 33.64 -28.54
N PHE A 208 20.78 32.30 -28.50
CA PHE A 208 19.54 31.58 -28.21
C PHE A 208 19.10 31.65 -26.74
N SER A 209 20.04 31.84 -25.81
CA SER A 209 19.73 32.17 -24.41
C SER A 209 19.34 33.64 -24.20
N THR A 210 19.32 34.45 -25.28
CA THR A 210 19.04 35.90 -25.26
C THR A 210 20.00 36.75 -24.41
N VAL A 211 21.17 36.21 -24.03
CA VAL A 211 22.18 36.90 -23.22
C VAL A 211 22.94 37.96 -24.01
N GLY A 212 23.37 37.63 -25.23
CA GLY A 212 23.89 38.61 -26.19
C GLY A 212 25.13 39.42 -25.76
N PHE A 213 26.19 38.78 -25.25
CA PHE A 213 27.42 39.46 -24.80
C PHE A 213 28.09 40.39 -25.83
N GLY A 214 27.92 40.13 -27.13
CA GLY A 214 28.43 41.00 -28.21
C GLY A 214 29.93 40.89 -28.50
N ASP A 215 30.61 39.95 -27.85
CA ASP A 215 32.03 39.60 -28.03
C ASP A 215 32.29 38.89 -29.37
N VAL A 216 31.46 37.92 -29.73
CA VAL A 216 31.37 37.33 -31.06
C VAL A 216 30.15 37.92 -31.77
N THR A 217 30.34 38.48 -32.97
CA THR A 217 29.24 39.08 -33.75
C THR A 217 29.40 38.82 -35.26
N PRO A 218 28.28 38.60 -35.99
CA PRO A 218 28.32 38.44 -37.44
C PRO A 218 28.61 39.79 -38.11
N LYS A 219 29.66 39.83 -38.95
CA LYS A 219 30.09 41.09 -39.60
C LYS A 219 29.50 41.24 -41.00
N ILE A 220 29.28 40.14 -41.72
CA ILE A 220 28.86 40.12 -43.13
C ILE A 220 27.34 40.22 -43.28
N TRP A 221 26.86 40.69 -44.42
CA TRP A 221 25.43 40.80 -44.74
C TRP A 221 24.66 39.46 -44.67
N PRO A 222 25.11 38.35 -45.32
CA PRO A 222 24.34 37.10 -45.26
C PRO A 222 24.36 36.43 -43.89
N SER A 223 25.44 36.56 -43.10
CA SER A 223 25.50 36.04 -41.72
C SER A 223 24.56 36.82 -40.79
N LYS A 224 24.47 38.15 -40.94
CA LYS A 224 23.47 38.97 -40.23
C LYS A 224 22.04 38.54 -40.56
N LEU A 225 21.72 38.33 -41.84
CA LEU A 225 20.39 37.88 -42.26
C LEU A 225 20.06 36.48 -41.70
N LEU A 226 21.01 35.54 -41.75
CA LEU A 226 20.83 34.22 -41.14
C LEU A 226 20.58 34.32 -39.64
N VAL A 227 21.32 35.15 -38.91
CA VAL A 227 21.13 35.33 -37.46
C VAL A 227 19.76 35.91 -37.13
N VAL A 228 19.26 36.89 -37.89
CA VAL A 228 17.89 37.41 -37.71
C VAL A 228 16.85 36.30 -37.89
N ILE A 229 16.96 35.51 -38.97
CA ILE A 229 16.04 34.38 -39.23
C ILE A 229 16.11 33.35 -38.11
N MET A 230 17.32 32.97 -37.69
CA MET A 230 17.52 31.97 -36.64
C MET A 230 17.07 32.46 -35.26
N ILE A 231 17.16 33.75 -34.96
CA ILE A 231 16.57 34.35 -33.75
C ILE A 231 15.05 34.23 -33.80
N CYS A 232 14.39 34.61 -34.91
CA CYS A 232 12.94 34.48 -35.04
C CYS A 232 12.47 33.01 -34.88
N VAL A 233 13.19 32.06 -35.50
CA VAL A 233 12.89 30.62 -35.36
C VAL A 233 13.13 30.14 -33.93
N ALA A 234 14.24 30.53 -33.29
CA ALA A 234 14.58 30.13 -31.94
C ALA A 234 13.60 30.69 -30.88
N LEU A 235 13.20 31.96 -30.98
CA LEU A 235 12.26 32.58 -30.04
C LEU A 235 10.85 31.96 -30.10
N VAL A 236 10.44 31.39 -31.24
CA VAL A 236 9.17 30.65 -31.35
C VAL A 236 9.34 29.20 -30.91
N VAL A 237 10.39 28.51 -31.39
CA VAL A 237 10.54 27.06 -31.18
C VAL A 237 11.05 26.74 -29.77
N LEU A 238 12.08 27.41 -29.27
CA LEU A 238 12.74 27.01 -28.02
C LEU A 238 11.81 27.07 -26.79
N PRO A 239 10.98 28.11 -26.56
CA PRO A 239 10.08 28.13 -25.40
C PRO A 239 9.08 26.98 -25.43
N ILE A 240 8.43 26.74 -26.58
CA ILE A 240 7.45 25.66 -26.77
C ILE A 240 8.10 24.29 -26.52
N GLN A 241 9.32 24.07 -27.02
CA GLN A 241 10.03 22.80 -26.81
C GLN A 241 10.49 22.62 -25.35
N LEU A 242 10.89 23.68 -24.65
CA LEU A 242 11.31 23.61 -23.25
C LEU A 242 10.10 23.41 -22.31
N GLU A 243 8.98 24.07 -22.55
CA GLU A 243 7.74 23.88 -21.80
C GLU A 243 7.21 22.45 -21.96
N GLN A 244 7.16 21.94 -23.19
CA GLN A 244 6.80 20.55 -23.46
C GLN A 244 7.76 19.56 -22.78
N LEU A 245 9.06 19.87 -22.72
CA LEU A 245 10.06 19.02 -22.08
C LEU A 245 9.84 18.98 -20.56
N ALA A 246 9.63 20.14 -19.96
CA ALA A 246 9.35 20.30 -18.54
C ALA A 246 8.05 19.59 -18.14
N TYR A 247 6.99 19.76 -18.92
CA TYR A 247 5.70 19.08 -18.72
C TYR A 247 5.85 17.55 -18.78
N LEU A 248 6.42 17.00 -19.85
CA LEU A 248 6.58 15.54 -20.00
C LEU A 248 7.51 14.94 -18.92
N TRP A 249 8.52 15.69 -18.47
CA TRP A 249 9.43 15.26 -17.41
C TRP A 249 8.77 15.30 -16.02
N MET A 250 8.01 16.36 -15.74
CA MET A 250 7.26 16.51 -14.48
C MET A 250 6.12 15.47 -14.40
N GLU A 251 5.41 15.22 -15.49
CA GLU A 251 4.35 14.21 -15.57
C GLU A 251 4.91 12.80 -15.30
N ARG A 252 6.07 12.48 -15.87
CA ARG A 252 6.79 11.23 -15.56
C ARG A 252 7.21 11.13 -14.09
N GLN A 253 7.53 12.25 -13.44
CA GLN A 253 7.86 12.26 -12.02
C GLN A 253 6.62 12.05 -11.15
N LYS A 254 5.45 12.61 -11.53
CA LYS A 254 4.16 12.38 -10.87
C LYS A 254 3.68 10.94 -11.02
N SER A 255 3.76 10.37 -12.22
CA SER A 255 3.19 9.06 -12.55
C SER A 255 3.86 7.87 -11.84
N GLY A 256 4.96 8.12 -11.13
CA GLY A 256 5.88 7.10 -10.65
C GLY A 256 6.70 6.49 -11.79
N GLY A 257 7.86 5.94 -11.43
CA GLY A 257 8.72 5.20 -12.35
C GLY A 257 8.23 3.77 -12.60
N ASN A 258 9.16 2.85 -12.85
CA ASN A 258 8.90 1.42 -12.82
C ASN A 258 9.67 0.80 -11.66
N TYR A 259 9.07 -0.15 -10.93
CA TYR A 259 9.85 -0.98 -10.02
C TYR A 259 10.79 -1.86 -10.85
N SER A 260 12.09 -1.77 -10.59
CA SER A 260 13.09 -2.34 -11.49
C SER A 260 13.18 -3.85 -11.33
N ARG A 261 13.29 -4.60 -12.43
CA ARG A 261 13.40 -6.07 -12.38
C ARG A 261 14.61 -6.56 -11.59
N HIS A 262 15.75 -5.86 -11.68
CA HIS A 262 16.92 -6.23 -10.89
C HIS A 262 16.61 -6.15 -9.39
N ARG A 263 15.97 -5.05 -8.97
CA ARG A 263 15.55 -4.85 -7.58
C ARG A 263 14.58 -5.93 -7.10
N ALA A 264 13.53 -6.21 -7.86
CA ALA A 264 12.53 -7.23 -7.54
C ALA A 264 13.11 -8.65 -7.37
N GLN A 265 14.27 -8.92 -7.96
CA GLN A 265 14.95 -10.22 -7.86
C GLN A 265 16.01 -10.28 -6.74
N THR A 266 16.44 -9.13 -6.20
CA THR A 266 17.45 -9.05 -5.14
C THR A 266 16.89 -8.66 -3.78
N GLU A 267 15.84 -7.84 -3.77
CA GLU A 267 15.23 -7.25 -2.58
C GLU A 267 13.75 -7.63 -2.53
N LYS A 268 13.25 -7.98 -1.34
CA LYS A 268 11.85 -8.37 -1.13
C LYS A 268 10.95 -7.14 -1.17
N HIS A 269 9.82 -7.24 -1.86
CA HIS A 269 8.80 -6.20 -1.90
C HIS A 269 7.39 -6.72 -1.69
N VAL A 270 6.56 -5.81 -1.20
CA VAL A 270 5.13 -5.95 -0.96
C VAL A 270 4.43 -4.88 -1.79
N VAL A 271 3.25 -5.20 -2.33
CA VAL A 271 2.47 -4.24 -3.12
C VAL A 271 1.17 -3.86 -2.40
N LEU A 272 0.97 -2.56 -2.21
CA LEU A 272 -0.21 -1.96 -1.59
C LEU A 272 -1.11 -1.32 -2.67
N CYS A 273 -2.26 -1.91 -2.90
CA CYS A 273 -3.27 -1.49 -3.88
C CYS A 273 -4.42 -0.74 -3.18
N VAL A 274 -4.66 0.52 -3.56
CA VAL A 274 -5.68 1.37 -2.92
C VAL A 274 -6.39 2.28 -3.95
N SER A 275 -7.60 2.76 -3.64
CA SER A 275 -8.36 3.69 -4.51
C SER A 275 -7.86 5.13 -4.42
N SER A 276 -7.66 5.62 -3.20
CA SER A 276 -7.14 6.94 -2.85
C SER A 276 -6.39 6.79 -1.52
N LEU A 277 -5.33 7.57 -1.33
CA LEU A 277 -4.38 7.37 -0.24
C LEU A 277 -4.31 8.60 0.67
N LYS A 278 -5.06 8.55 1.78
CA LYS A 278 -4.96 9.52 2.89
C LYS A 278 -3.68 9.31 3.71
N ILE A 279 -3.27 10.34 4.45
CA ILE A 279 -2.08 10.29 5.33
C ILE A 279 -2.26 9.21 6.39
N ASP A 280 -3.41 9.18 7.06
CA ASP A 280 -3.64 8.34 8.25
C ASP A 280 -3.50 6.85 7.87
N LEU A 281 -4.18 6.45 6.80
CA LEU A 281 -4.08 5.08 6.26
C LEU A 281 -2.64 4.69 5.89
N LEU A 282 -1.86 5.60 5.31
CA LEU A 282 -0.46 5.35 4.99
C LEU A 282 0.40 5.26 6.25
N MET A 283 0.21 6.17 7.20
CA MET A 283 1.00 6.25 8.43
C MET A 283 0.75 5.03 9.31
N ASP A 284 -0.52 4.66 9.51
CA ASP A 284 -0.90 3.46 10.27
C ASP A 284 -0.29 2.21 9.63
N PHE A 285 -0.43 2.04 8.30
CA PHE A 285 0.15 0.90 7.58
C PHE A 285 1.69 0.88 7.65
N LEU A 286 2.36 2.00 7.41
CA LEU A 286 3.84 2.05 7.41
C LEU A 286 4.41 1.87 8.81
N ASN A 287 3.78 2.43 9.85
CA ASN A 287 4.22 2.27 11.24
C ASN A 287 4.11 0.81 11.67
N GLU A 288 2.95 0.19 11.45
CA GLU A 288 2.68 -1.21 11.77
C GLU A 288 3.60 -2.16 10.98
N PHE A 289 3.69 -1.98 9.66
CA PHE A 289 4.52 -2.84 8.80
C PHE A 289 6.02 -2.77 9.14
N TYR A 290 6.56 -1.58 9.46
CA TYR A 290 7.98 -1.42 9.78
C TYR A 290 8.34 -1.53 11.27
N ALA A 291 7.36 -1.68 12.17
CA ALA A 291 7.60 -1.94 13.59
C ALA A 291 8.37 -3.27 13.78
N HIS A 292 7.99 -4.29 13.00
CA HIS A 292 8.55 -5.63 13.11
C HIS A 292 9.98 -5.73 12.52
N PRO A 293 10.98 -6.24 13.27
CA PRO A 293 12.38 -6.19 12.84
C PRO A 293 12.67 -6.99 11.57
N ARG A 294 11.91 -8.06 11.30
CA ARG A 294 12.06 -8.87 10.09
C ARG A 294 11.56 -8.16 8.81
N LEU A 295 10.75 -7.11 8.94
CA LEU A 295 10.14 -6.39 7.81
C LEU A 295 10.89 -5.11 7.43
N GLN A 296 11.94 -4.74 8.17
CA GLN A 296 12.68 -3.47 7.98
C GLN A 296 13.42 -3.36 6.64
N ASP A 297 13.76 -4.51 6.03
CA ASP A 297 14.46 -4.60 4.75
C ASP A 297 13.50 -4.70 3.53
N TYR A 298 12.18 -4.71 3.76
CA TYR A 298 11.19 -4.84 2.70
C TYR A 298 10.85 -3.49 2.05
N TYR A 299 10.65 -3.51 0.74
CA TYR A 299 10.13 -2.36 0.00
C TYR A 299 8.60 -2.40 -0.08
N VAL A 300 7.95 -1.26 0.17
CA VAL A 300 6.51 -1.10 -0.01
C VAL A 300 6.25 -0.35 -1.32
N VAL A 301 5.70 -1.04 -2.31
CA VAL A 301 5.33 -0.46 -3.60
C VAL A 301 3.84 -0.13 -3.58
N ILE A 302 3.48 1.14 -3.76
CA ILE A 302 2.09 1.59 -3.72
C ILE A 302 1.56 1.68 -5.15
N LEU A 303 0.43 1.02 -5.44
CA LEU A 303 -0.37 1.17 -6.65
C LEU A 303 -1.66 1.93 -6.31
N CYS A 304 -1.77 3.17 -6.80
CA CYS A 304 -2.94 4.02 -6.62
C CYS A 304 -3.31 4.71 -7.94
N PRO A 305 -4.59 4.76 -8.37
CA PRO A 305 -4.97 5.39 -9.63
C PRO A 305 -4.96 6.94 -9.60
N THR A 306 -5.15 7.55 -8.42
CA THR A 306 -5.11 9.01 -8.25
C THR A 306 -3.67 9.53 -8.35
N GLU A 307 -3.49 10.85 -8.48
CA GLU A 307 -2.16 11.45 -8.25
C GLU A 307 -1.78 11.39 -6.75
N MET A 308 -0.51 11.62 -6.45
CA MET A 308 0.02 11.70 -5.09
C MET A 308 -0.28 13.06 -4.45
N ASP A 309 -1.07 13.05 -3.38
CA ASP A 309 -1.40 14.27 -2.62
C ASP A 309 -0.17 14.99 -2.06
N VAL A 310 -0.29 16.31 -1.91
CA VAL A 310 0.80 17.19 -1.44
C VAL A 310 1.32 16.76 -0.06
N GLN A 311 0.45 16.28 0.83
CA GLN A 311 0.84 15.83 2.17
C GLN A 311 1.53 14.47 2.13
N VAL A 312 0.99 13.50 1.39
CA VAL A 312 1.62 12.19 1.13
C VAL A 312 3.01 12.38 0.53
N ARG A 313 3.18 13.33 -0.40
CA ARG A 313 4.48 13.65 -0.97
C ARG A 313 5.49 14.14 0.07
N ARG A 314 5.08 14.91 1.08
CA ARG A 314 5.96 15.33 2.19
C ARG A 314 6.36 14.15 3.07
N VAL A 315 5.41 13.25 3.36
CA VAL A 315 5.66 11.99 4.08
C VAL A 315 6.71 11.18 3.33
N LEU A 316 6.47 10.85 2.06
CA LEU A 316 7.40 10.02 1.26
C LEU A 316 8.77 10.67 0.98
N GLN A 317 8.96 11.96 1.25
CA GLN A 317 10.26 12.65 1.19
C GLN A 317 11.11 12.48 2.46
N ILE A 318 10.55 12.00 3.57
CA ILE A 318 11.31 11.77 4.81
C ILE A 318 12.32 10.63 4.59
N PRO A 319 13.60 10.78 5.04
CA PRO A 319 14.66 9.82 4.74
C PRO A 319 14.31 8.35 5.01
N MET A 320 13.64 8.07 6.12
CA MET A 320 13.19 6.74 6.54
C MET A 320 12.30 6.03 5.50
N TRP A 321 11.38 6.77 4.86
CA TRP A 321 10.43 6.20 3.90
C TRP A 321 10.88 6.39 2.45
N SER A 322 11.60 7.47 2.14
CA SER A 322 12.09 7.78 0.78
C SER A 322 12.94 6.68 0.13
N GLN A 323 13.61 5.86 0.96
CA GLN A 323 14.41 4.72 0.49
C GLN A 323 13.57 3.44 0.32
N ARG A 324 12.48 3.29 1.08
CA ARG A 324 11.76 2.02 1.25
C ARG A 324 10.39 1.98 0.56
N VAL A 325 9.74 3.14 0.43
CA VAL A 325 8.38 3.27 -0.08
C VAL A 325 8.41 3.90 -1.48
N ILE A 326 7.78 3.24 -2.44
CA ILE A 326 7.81 3.62 -3.86
C ILE A 326 6.38 3.79 -4.36
N TYR A 327 5.97 5.03 -4.65
CA TYR A 327 4.66 5.33 -5.19
C TYR A 327 4.60 5.19 -6.72
N LEU A 328 3.64 4.42 -7.22
CA LEU A 328 3.37 4.18 -8.64
C LEU A 328 1.91 4.54 -8.95
N GLN A 329 1.68 5.58 -9.78
CA GLN A 329 0.33 5.98 -10.18
C GLN A 329 -0.22 5.01 -11.22
N GLY A 330 -1.11 4.09 -10.84
CA GLY A 330 -1.66 3.05 -11.69
C GLY A 330 -2.78 2.25 -11.00
N SER A 331 -3.55 1.49 -11.79
CA SER A 331 -4.65 0.68 -11.26
C SER A 331 -4.33 -0.80 -11.28
N ALA A 332 -4.61 -1.50 -10.18
CA ALA A 332 -4.47 -2.96 -10.11
C ALA A 332 -5.36 -3.74 -11.10
N LEU A 333 -6.32 -3.07 -11.76
CA LEU A 333 -7.14 -3.63 -12.83
C LEU A 333 -6.42 -3.69 -14.20
N LYS A 334 -5.19 -3.16 -14.31
CA LYS A 334 -4.42 -3.12 -15.56
C LYS A 334 -3.13 -3.93 -15.43
N ASP A 335 -2.99 -4.97 -16.24
CA ASP A 335 -1.79 -5.83 -16.29
C ASP A 335 -0.49 -5.02 -16.49
N GLN A 336 -0.56 -3.89 -17.21
CA GLN A 336 0.60 -3.01 -17.42
C GLN A 336 1.11 -2.38 -16.12
N ASP A 337 0.21 -2.06 -15.20
CA ASP A 337 0.52 -1.49 -13.89
C ASP A 337 1.00 -2.57 -12.92
N LEU A 338 0.40 -3.77 -12.95
CA LEU A 338 0.87 -4.95 -12.22
C LEU A 338 2.30 -5.36 -12.66
N LEU A 339 2.57 -5.37 -13.98
CA LEU A 339 3.90 -5.56 -14.56
C LEU A 339 4.91 -4.47 -14.16
N ARG A 340 4.44 -3.27 -13.83
CA ARG A 340 5.27 -2.14 -13.39
C ARG A 340 5.60 -2.18 -11.90
N ALA A 341 4.71 -2.75 -11.09
CA ALA A 341 4.93 -3.03 -9.67
C ALA A 341 5.67 -4.35 -9.40
N LYS A 342 5.79 -5.24 -10.40
CA LYS A 342 6.40 -6.59 -10.27
C LYS A 342 5.63 -7.49 -9.31
N MET A 343 4.32 -7.57 -9.51
CA MET A 343 3.41 -8.45 -8.76
C MET A 343 3.76 -9.93 -8.87
N ASP A 344 4.43 -10.31 -9.96
CA ASP A 344 4.94 -11.65 -10.24
C ASP A 344 6.07 -12.07 -9.28
N ASP A 345 6.91 -11.11 -8.88
CA ASP A 345 8.03 -11.30 -7.94
C ASP A 345 7.66 -10.87 -6.49
N ALA A 346 6.43 -10.42 -6.22
CA ALA A 346 6.03 -9.82 -4.93
C ALA A 346 5.68 -10.86 -3.86
N GLU A 347 6.12 -10.65 -2.62
CA GLU A 347 5.87 -11.59 -1.51
C GLU A 347 4.47 -11.50 -0.90
N ALA A 348 3.79 -10.36 -1.06
CA ALA A 348 2.39 -10.18 -0.66
C ALA A 348 1.72 -9.02 -1.42
N CYS A 349 0.41 -9.11 -1.60
CA CYS A 349 -0.43 -8.00 -2.04
C CYS A 349 -1.48 -7.65 -0.99
N PHE A 350 -1.52 -6.37 -0.62
CA PHE A 350 -2.56 -5.78 0.22
C PHE A 350 -3.53 -4.99 -0.66
N ILE A 351 -4.83 -5.28 -0.56
CA ILE A 351 -5.90 -4.52 -1.20
C ILE A 351 -6.74 -3.88 -0.11
N LEU A 352 -6.71 -2.54 -0.04
CA LEU A 352 -7.49 -1.77 0.93
C LEU A 352 -8.70 -1.12 0.27
N SER A 353 -9.85 -1.18 0.93
CA SER A 353 -11.09 -0.52 0.50
C SER A 353 -11.13 0.94 0.95
N SER A 354 -11.86 1.78 0.22
CA SER A 354 -11.99 3.20 0.55
C SER A 354 -13.12 3.41 1.55
N ARG A 355 -12.80 3.82 2.78
CA ARG A 355 -13.79 3.98 3.86
C ARG A 355 -14.75 5.17 3.67
N CYS A 356 -14.33 6.19 2.91
CA CYS A 356 -15.03 7.47 2.74
C CYS A 356 -15.65 7.64 1.34
N GLU A 357 -15.82 6.57 0.56
CA GLU A 357 -16.56 6.65 -0.70
C GLU A 357 -18.08 6.77 -0.45
N VAL A 358 -18.75 7.53 -1.32
CA VAL A 358 -20.21 7.81 -1.24
C VAL A 358 -21.05 6.54 -1.34
N ASP A 359 -20.56 5.52 -2.06
CA ASP A 359 -21.25 4.25 -2.27
C ASP A 359 -20.39 3.06 -1.80
N ARG A 360 -20.60 2.64 -0.56
CA ARG A 360 -19.87 1.53 0.09
C ARG A 360 -19.89 0.22 -0.72
N PRO A 361 -21.02 -0.26 -1.27
CA PRO A 361 -21.01 -1.45 -2.12
C PRO A 361 -20.23 -1.24 -3.44
N ALA A 362 -20.22 -0.07 -4.07
CA ALA A 362 -19.36 0.16 -5.25
C ALA A 362 -17.86 0.07 -4.91
N ALA A 363 -17.43 0.58 -3.75
CA ALA A 363 -16.06 0.44 -3.26
C ALA A 363 -15.68 -1.05 -3.09
N ASP A 364 -16.56 -1.85 -2.49
CA ASP A 364 -16.35 -3.29 -2.34
C ASP A 364 -16.37 -4.06 -3.68
N HIS A 365 -17.27 -3.72 -4.60
CA HIS A 365 -17.23 -4.28 -5.96
C HIS A 365 -15.90 -3.98 -6.65
N GLN A 366 -15.32 -2.80 -6.41
CA GLN A 366 -14.00 -2.46 -6.93
C GLN A 366 -12.87 -3.29 -6.28
N THR A 367 -12.93 -3.59 -4.97
CA THR A 367 -11.94 -4.47 -4.32
C THR A 367 -12.08 -5.93 -4.75
N ILE A 368 -13.30 -6.42 -4.99
CA ILE A 368 -13.56 -7.74 -5.61
C ILE A 368 -12.87 -7.83 -6.99
N LEU A 369 -13.11 -6.86 -7.86
CA LEU A 369 -12.52 -6.84 -9.21
C LEU A 369 -10.98 -6.75 -9.18
N ARG A 370 -10.40 -5.96 -8.25
CA ARG A 370 -8.95 -5.92 -8.04
C ARG A 370 -8.40 -7.25 -7.55
N SER A 371 -9.12 -7.94 -6.67
CA SER A 371 -8.72 -9.24 -6.13
C SER A 371 -8.68 -10.32 -7.21
N TRP A 372 -9.65 -10.34 -8.12
CA TRP A 372 -9.62 -11.22 -9.30
C TRP A 372 -8.47 -10.85 -10.24
N ALA A 373 -8.31 -9.57 -10.62
CA ALA A 373 -7.23 -9.14 -11.51
C ALA A 373 -5.83 -9.50 -10.98
N VAL A 374 -5.58 -9.34 -9.67
CA VAL A 374 -4.32 -9.76 -9.04
C VAL A 374 -4.17 -11.29 -9.04
N LYS A 375 -5.23 -12.06 -8.74
CA LYS A 375 -5.15 -13.53 -8.68
C LYS A 375 -4.97 -14.17 -10.06
N ASP A 376 -5.59 -13.60 -11.09
CA ASP A 376 -5.44 -14.02 -12.49
C ASP A 376 -4.02 -13.72 -13.01
N PHE A 377 -3.44 -12.58 -12.61
CA PHE A 377 -2.09 -12.17 -13.01
C PHE A 377 -0.96 -12.90 -12.24
N ALA A 378 -1.10 -13.02 -10.91
CA ALA A 378 -0.09 -13.57 -10.01
C ALA A 378 -0.72 -14.55 -8.99
N PRO A 379 -1.08 -15.79 -9.42
CA PRO A 379 -1.84 -16.73 -8.59
C PRO A 379 -1.10 -17.19 -7.31
N ASN A 380 0.24 -17.14 -7.33
CA ASN A 380 1.10 -17.54 -6.22
C ASN A 380 1.29 -16.45 -5.15
N CYS A 381 0.94 -15.19 -5.45
CA CYS A 381 1.08 -14.10 -4.48
C CYS A 381 -0.03 -14.22 -3.41
N PRO A 382 0.30 -14.23 -2.11
CA PRO A 382 -0.71 -14.28 -1.05
C PRO A 382 -1.45 -12.95 -0.98
N LEU A 383 -2.78 -13.05 -0.90
CA LEU A 383 -3.68 -11.90 -1.04
C LEU A 383 -4.35 -11.54 0.29
N TYR A 384 -4.12 -10.31 0.73
CA TYR A 384 -4.67 -9.71 1.93
C TYR A 384 -5.70 -8.64 1.53
N VAL A 385 -6.99 -8.85 1.83
CA VAL A 385 -8.07 -7.97 1.35
C VAL A 385 -8.92 -7.42 2.50
N GLN A 386 -9.12 -6.11 2.50
CA GLN A 386 -10.12 -5.43 3.34
C GLN A 386 -11.41 -5.23 2.54
N ILE A 387 -12.55 -5.53 3.17
CA ILE A 387 -13.91 -5.38 2.63
C ILE A 387 -14.75 -4.65 3.68
N LEU A 388 -15.68 -3.80 3.26
CA LEU A 388 -16.58 -3.08 4.14
C LEU A 388 -17.75 -3.97 4.58
N LYS A 389 -18.60 -4.40 3.63
CA LYS A 389 -19.85 -5.11 3.91
C LYS A 389 -19.69 -6.65 3.99
N PRO A 390 -20.44 -7.33 4.87
CA PRO A 390 -20.31 -8.78 5.10
C PRO A 390 -20.75 -9.64 3.91
N GLU A 391 -21.72 -9.18 3.11
CA GLU A 391 -22.20 -9.90 1.92
C GLU A 391 -21.08 -10.13 0.89
N ASN A 392 -20.26 -9.12 0.67
CA ASN A 392 -19.20 -9.11 -0.32
C ASN A 392 -18.04 -10.07 0.01
N LYS A 393 -17.93 -10.47 1.29
CA LYS A 393 -16.92 -11.42 1.80
C LYS A 393 -16.96 -12.76 1.08
N PHE A 394 -18.13 -13.24 0.65
CA PHE A 394 -18.24 -14.51 -0.07
C PHE A 394 -17.48 -14.50 -1.40
N HIS A 395 -17.52 -13.39 -2.14
CA HIS A 395 -16.89 -13.27 -3.45
C HIS A 395 -15.36 -13.33 -3.40
N ILE A 396 -14.75 -12.92 -2.29
CA ILE A 396 -13.28 -12.91 -2.08
C ILE A 396 -12.81 -14.07 -1.18
N LYS A 397 -13.67 -15.07 -0.89
CA LYS A 397 -13.31 -16.24 -0.06
C LYS A 397 -12.16 -17.10 -0.63
N PHE A 398 -11.72 -16.86 -1.87
CA PHE A 398 -10.54 -17.48 -2.48
C PHE A 398 -9.21 -16.81 -2.08
N ALA A 399 -9.24 -15.62 -1.49
CA ALA A 399 -8.07 -14.93 -0.97
C ALA A 399 -7.61 -15.57 0.35
N ASP A 400 -6.31 -15.50 0.61
CA ASP A 400 -5.67 -16.16 1.76
C ASP A 400 -6.12 -15.52 3.09
N HIS A 401 -6.27 -14.20 3.11
CA HIS A 401 -6.70 -13.44 4.29
C HIS A 401 -7.71 -12.35 3.91
N VAL A 402 -8.88 -12.36 4.57
CA VAL A 402 -9.96 -11.40 4.36
C VAL A 402 -10.39 -10.78 5.69
N VAL A 403 -10.39 -9.45 5.75
CA VAL A 403 -10.86 -8.67 6.90
C VAL A 403 -12.13 -7.92 6.49
N CYS A 404 -13.26 -8.24 7.12
CA CYS A 404 -14.52 -7.52 6.93
C CYS A 404 -14.72 -6.51 8.07
N GLU A 405 -14.76 -5.22 7.72
CA GLU A 405 -14.80 -4.12 8.68
C GLU A 405 -16.08 -4.14 9.53
N GLU A 406 -17.24 -4.34 8.91
CA GLU A 406 -18.53 -4.38 9.64
C GLU A 406 -18.63 -5.57 10.59
N GLU A 407 -18.20 -6.78 10.18
CA GLU A 407 -18.21 -7.96 11.07
C GLU A 407 -17.40 -7.70 12.35
N PHE A 408 -16.18 -7.15 12.21
CA PHE A 408 -15.34 -6.80 13.36
C PHE A 408 -15.92 -5.64 14.18
N LYS A 409 -16.39 -4.56 13.54
CA LYS A 409 -16.97 -3.38 14.20
C LYS A 409 -18.15 -3.78 15.09
N TYR A 410 -19.14 -4.46 14.52
CA TYR A 410 -20.34 -4.85 15.25
C TYR A 410 -20.08 -5.91 16.32
N ALA A 411 -19.16 -6.85 16.09
CA ALA A 411 -18.75 -7.82 17.12
C ALA A 411 -18.07 -7.14 18.32
N MET A 412 -17.19 -6.15 18.09
CA MET A 412 -16.52 -5.41 19.19
C MET A 412 -17.51 -4.58 20.00
N LEU A 413 -18.46 -3.89 19.34
CA LEU A 413 -19.51 -3.13 20.02
C LEU A 413 -20.43 -4.05 20.85
N ALA A 414 -20.75 -5.23 20.34
CA ALA A 414 -21.53 -6.23 21.07
C ALA A 414 -20.77 -6.79 22.29
N LEU A 415 -19.48 -7.11 22.13
CA LEU A 415 -18.64 -7.56 23.24
C LEU A 415 -18.45 -6.48 24.31
N ASN A 416 -18.37 -5.20 23.93
CA ASN A 416 -18.35 -4.07 24.87
C ASN A 416 -19.61 -4.01 25.76
N CYS A 417 -20.75 -4.50 25.29
CA CYS A 417 -21.98 -4.57 26.07
C CYS A 417 -21.97 -5.71 27.13
N ILE A 418 -21.03 -6.65 27.02
CA ILE A 418 -20.82 -7.76 27.96
C ILE A 418 -19.65 -7.43 28.89
N CYS A 419 -18.49 -7.15 28.30
CA CYS A 419 -17.23 -6.92 28.97
C CYS A 419 -16.73 -5.50 28.64
N PRO A 420 -16.55 -4.61 29.63
CA PRO A 420 -16.20 -3.22 29.38
C PRO A 420 -14.87 -3.08 28.62
N ALA A 421 -14.84 -2.18 27.63
CA ALA A 421 -13.65 -1.82 26.84
C ALA A 421 -12.93 -2.99 26.13
N THR A 422 -13.65 -4.05 25.77
CA THR A 422 -13.11 -5.16 24.96
C THR A 422 -12.54 -4.67 23.62
N SER A 423 -13.18 -3.68 22.99
CA SER A 423 -12.67 -3.04 21.77
C SER A 423 -11.26 -2.48 21.98
N THR A 424 -11.02 -1.77 23.09
CA THR A 424 -9.70 -1.19 23.41
C THR A 424 -8.66 -2.28 23.64
N LEU A 425 -9.01 -3.35 24.34
CA LEU A 425 -8.11 -4.48 24.55
C LEU A 425 -7.65 -5.10 23.23
N ILE A 426 -8.57 -5.36 22.30
CA ILE A 426 -8.22 -5.95 21.00
C ILE A 426 -7.45 -4.97 20.12
N THR A 427 -7.81 -3.68 20.10
CA THR A 427 -7.07 -2.64 19.38
C THR A 427 -5.60 -2.58 19.83
N LEU A 428 -5.34 -2.58 21.15
CA LEU A 428 -3.98 -2.57 21.69
C LEU A 428 -3.19 -3.84 21.34
N LEU A 429 -3.83 -5.02 21.34
CA LEU A 429 -3.17 -6.29 21.01
C LEU A 429 -2.84 -6.44 19.51
N VAL A 430 -3.47 -5.66 18.64
CA VAL A 430 -3.26 -5.67 17.18
C VAL A 430 -2.28 -4.59 16.74
N HIS A 431 -2.23 -3.44 17.41
CA HIS A 431 -1.22 -2.41 17.15
C HIS A 431 0.13 -2.77 17.77
N THR A 432 1.17 -2.91 16.95
CA THR A 432 2.51 -3.23 17.43
C THR A 432 3.16 -2.02 18.12
N SER A 433 3.51 -2.18 19.40
CA SER A 433 4.08 -1.11 20.22
C SER A 433 5.11 -1.64 21.21
N ARG A 434 6.08 -0.80 21.59
CA ARG A 434 7.27 -1.25 22.36
C ARG A 434 7.12 -1.15 23.87
N GLY A 435 5.93 -0.81 24.38
CA GLY A 435 5.69 -0.62 25.82
C GLY A 435 6.44 0.58 26.44
N GLN A 436 6.95 1.50 25.62
CA GLN A 436 7.68 2.70 26.04
C GLN A 436 6.80 3.96 26.09
N GLU A 437 5.53 3.80 25.73
CA GLU A 437 4.52 4.87 25.75
C GLU A 437 4.24 5.31 27.19
N GLY A 438 3.90 6.59 27.37
CA GLY A 438 3.54 7.15 28.68
C GLY A 438 4.65 7.20 29.74
N GLN A 439 5.85 6.65 29.51
CA GLN A 439 6.90 6.55 30.54
C GLN A 439 7.40 7.92 31.06
N GLN A 440 7.34 8.96 30.23
CA GLN A 440 7.69 10.34 30.59
C GLN A 440 6.60 11.09 31.35
N SER A 441 5.37 10.59 31.38
CA SER A 441 4.27 11.25 32.11
C SER A 441 4.50 11.24 33.63
N PRO A 442 3.83 12.10 34.42
CA PRO A 442 3.88 12.00 35.87
C PRO A 442 2.98 10.87 36.42
N GLU A 443 1.94 10.48 35.70
CA GLU A 443 0.82 9.68 36.22
C GLU A 443 1.10 8.17 36.20
N GLN A 444 0.82 7.50 37.32
CA GLN A 444 1.13 6.08 37.50
C GLN A 444 0.31 5.17 36.57
N TRP A 445 -1.00 5.47 36.41
CA TRP A 445 -1.88 4.68 35.53
C TRP A 445 -1.42 4.77 34.07
N GLN A 446 -1.01 5.96 33.60
CA GLN A 446 -0.56 6.17 32.23
C GLN A 446 0.75 5.45 31.92
N LYS A 447 1.69 5.39 32.88
CA LYS A 447 2.92 4.57 32.76
C LYS A 447 2.63 3.07 32.69
N MET A 448 1.66 2.61 33.49
CA MET A 448 1.29 1.20 33.50
C MET A 448 0.53 0.82 32.23
N TYR A 449 -0.42 1.67 31.80
CA TYR A 449 -1.18 1.53 30.57
C TYR A 449 -0.27 1.54 29.34
N GLY A 450 0.62 2.53 29.19
CA GLY A 450 1.57 2.60 28.08
C GLY A 450 2.61 1.48 28.07
N ARG A 451 2.89 0.83 29.22
CA ARG A 451 3.67 -0.41 29.27
C ARG A 451 2.86 -1.64 28.85
N CYS A 452 1.60 -1.74 29.27
CA CYS A 452 0.71 -2.83 28.89
C CYS A 452 0.17 -2.71 27.46
N SER A 453 0.17 -1.51 26.87
CA SER A 453 -0.07 -1.21 25.45
C SER A 453 0.88 -1.99 24.56
N GLY A 454 2.14 -2.19 24.99
CA GLY A 454 3.13 -2.95 24.24
C GLY A 454 2.95 -4.46 24.21
N ASN A 455 1.85 -5.00 24.74
CA ASN A 455 1.58 -6.43 24.68
C ASN A 455 1.07 -6.83 23.29
N GLU A 456 1.75 -7.76 22.64
CA GLU A 456 1.40 -8.30 21.33
C GLU A 456 1.06 -9.80 21.44
N VAL A 457 0.27 -10.31 20.50
CA VAL A 457 -0.02 -11.75 20.39
C VAL A 457 1.03 -12.44 19.52
N TYR A 458 1.73 -13.42 20.08
CA TYR A 458 2.74 -14.22 19.38
C TYR A 458 2.35 -15.70 19.35
N HIS A 459 3.03 -16.45 18.47
CA HIS A 459 2.97 -17.90 18.41
C HIS A 459 4.38 -18.50 18.37
N ILE A 460 4.54 -19.68 18.96
CA ILE A 460 5.77 -20.50 18.89
C ILE A 460 5.43 -21.99 19.06
N ASN A 461 6.26 -22.87 18.48
CA ASN A 461 6.20 -24.30 18.76
C ASN A 461 6.66 -24.58 20.20
N LEU A 462 6.00 -25.50 20.90
CA LEU A 462 6.30 -25.79 22.30
C LEU A 462 7.74 -26.28 22.50
N GLU A 463 8.23 -27.19 21.66
CA GLU A 463 9.61 -27.71 21.70
C GLU A 463 10.70 -26.64 21.51
N GLU A 464 10.43 -25.59 20.73
CA GLU A 464 11.39 -24.51 20.44
C GLU A 464 11.41 -23.40 21.51
N SER A 465 10.43 -23.43 22.42
CA SER A 465 10.21 -22.42 23.45
C SER A 465 10.97 -22.72 24.74
N VAL A 466 11.70 -21.73 25.23
CA VAL A 466 12.27 -21.74 26.59
C VAL A 466 11.15 -21.51 27.63
N PHE A 467 10.08 -20.82 27.23
CA PHE A 467 8.90 -20.61 28.09
C PHE A 467 8.10 -21.88 28.38
N PHE A 468 7.85 -22.75 27.40
CA PHE A 468 6.87 -23.84 27.53
C PHE A 468 7.43 -25.27 27.40
N ALA A 469 8.67 -25.48 26.94
CA ALA A 469 9.24 -26.83 26.81
C ALA A 469 9.29 -27.63 28.13
N GLU A 470 9.42 -26.97 29.29
CA GLU A 470 9.32 -27.63 30.61
C GLU A 470 7.92 -28.21 30.92
N TYR A 471 6.90 -27.87 30.13
CA TYR A 471 5.50 -28.22 30.35
C TYR A 471 4.93 -29.22 29.33
N GLU A 472 5.79 -29.86 28.52
CA GLU A 472 5.39 -31.01 27.70
C GLU A 472 4.73 -32.10 28.57
N GLY A 473 3.61 -32.67 28.10
CA GLY A 473 2.86 -33.66 28.86
C GLY A 473 2.13 -33.14 30.10
N LYS A 474 2.08 -31.81 30.31
CA LYS A 474 1.20 -31.17 31.32
C LYS A 474 -0.08 -30.64 30.69
N SER A 475 -1.06 -30.28 31.53
CA SER A 475 -2.27 -29.62 31.06
C SER A 475 -1.98 -28.17 30.64
N PHE A 476 -2.77 -27.66 29.69
CA PHE A 476 -2.73 -26.25 29.28
C PHE A 476 -2.84 -25.29 30.47
N THR A 477 -3.77 -25.56 31.39
CA THR A 477 -4.01 -24.75 32.59
C THR A 477 -2.80 -24.69 33.52
N TYR A 478 -2.07 -25.80 33.67
CA TYR A 478 -0.84 -25.86 34.45
C TYR A 478 0.28 -25.04 33.79
N ALA A 479 0.47 -25.20 32.48
CA ALA A 479 1.46 -24.46 31.71
C ALA A 479 1.20 -22.94 31.77
N SER A 480 -0.05 -22.50 31.57
CA SER A 480 -0.44 -21.08 31.62
C SER A 480 -0.15 -20.42 32.97
N PHE A 481 -0.54 -21.06 34.08
CA PHE A 481 -0.27 -20.56 35.43
C PHE A 481 1.24 -20.44 35.71
N HIS A 482 2.02 -21.48 35.38
CA HIS A 482 3.45 -21.49 35.64
C HIS A 482 4.23 -20.55 34.74
N ALA A 483 3.85 -20.40 33.46
CA ALA A 483 4.45 -19.42 32.54
C ALA A 483 4.21 -17.98 33.02
N HIS A 484 2.98 -17.64 33.41
CA HIS A 484 2.67 -16.32 33.95
C HIS A 484 3.42 -16.06 35.26
N LYS A 485 3.50 -17.04 36.16
CA LYS A 485 4.21 -16.90 37.44
C LYS A 485 5.75 -16.82 37.32
N LYS A 486 6.34 -17.51 36.33
CA LYS A 486 7.80 -17.60 36.13
C LYS A 486 8.34 -16.49 35.22
N PHE A 487 7.59 -16.11 34.18
CA PHE A 487 8.03 -15.20 33.13
C PHE A 487 7.14 -13.96 32.92
N GLY A 488 5.94 -13.92 33.50
CA GLY A 488 4.94 -12.86 33.23
C GLY A 488 4.21 -13.02 31.89
N VAL A 489 4.31 -14.19 31.24
CA VAL A 489 3.74 -14.46 29.92
C VAL A 489 2.38 -15.14 30.06
N CYS A 490 1.35 -14.64 29.37
CA CYS A 490 0.00 -15.20 29.41
C CYS A 490 -0.28 -16.08 28.19
N LEU A 491 -0.71 -17.33 28.39
CA LEU A 491 -1.02 -18.28 27.32
C LEU A 491 -2.53 -18.22 26.99
N ILE A 492 -2.89 -17.93 25.73
CA ILE A 492 -4.27 -17.73 25.27
C ILE A 492 -4.88 -19.01 24.68
N GLY A 493 -4.09 -19.79 23.94
CA GLY A 493 -4.61 -20.92 23.18
C GLY A 493 -3.53 -21.76 22.50
N VAL A 494 -3.96 -22.83 21.83
CA VAL A 494 -3.09 -23.83 21.21
C VAL A 494 -3.65 -24.25 19.85
N ARG A 495 -2.77 -24.55 18.89
CA ARG A 495 -3.09 -25.25 17.64
C ARG A 495 -2.22 -26.49 17.51
N ARG A 496 -2.84 -27.65 17.26
CA ARG A 496 -2.13 -28.89 16.89
C ARG A 496 -1.74 -28.85 15.41
N GLU A 497 -0.72 -29.61 15.02
CA GLU A 497 -0.36 -29.77 13.61
C GLU A 497 -1.50 -30.41 12.79
N ASP A 498 -2.18 -31.42 13.35
CA ASP A 498 -3.28 -32.13 12.69
C ASP A 498 -4.50 -31.23 12.39
N ASN A 499 -4.75 -30.23 13.24
CA ASN A 499 -5.95 -29.41 13.21
C ASN A 499 -5.60 -27.95 12.94
N LYS A 500 -6.03 -27.41 11.79
CA LYS A 500 -5.86 -25.99 11.45
C LYS A 500 -6.57 -25.03 12.42
N ASN A 501 -7.55 -25.51 13.18
CA ASN A 501 -8.33 -24.71 14.13
C ASN A 501 -7.52 -24.35 15.37
N ILE A 502 -7.60 -23.09 15.79
CA ILE A 502 -7.02 -22.60 17.05
C ILE A 502 -8.01 -22.86 18.18
N LEU A 503 -7.56 -23.51 19.25
CA LEU A 503 -8.34 -23.76 20.47
C LEU A 503 -7.97 -22.68 21.50
N LEU A 504 -8.92 -21.80 21.81
CA LEU A 504 -8.76 -20.77 22.84
C LEU A 504 -9.08 -21.35 24.21
N ASN A 505 -8.18 -21.10 25.18
CA ASN A 505 -8.26 -21.53 26.59
C ASN A 505 -8.82 -22.96 26.81
N PRO A 506 -8.18 -24.01 26.26
CA PRO A 506 -8.66 -25.38 26.48
C PRO A 506 -8.51 -25.79 27.95
N GLY A 507 -9.52 -26.48 28.47
CA GLY A 507 -9.57 -26.93 29.87
C GLY A 507 -8.51 -27.98 30.24
N PRO A 508 -8.47 -28.46 31.50
CA PRO A 508 -7.42 -29.34 32.02
C PRO A 508 -7.34 -30.71 31.31
N ARG A 509 -8.37 -31.09 30.54
CA ARG A 509 -8.38 -32.29 29.68
C ARG A 509 -7.40 -32.20 28.51
N TYR A 510 -6.99 -30.99 28.10
CA TYR A 510 -6.02 -30.79 27.03
C TYR A 510 -4.58 -30.90 27.57
N ILE A 511 -3.86 -31.89 27.07
CA ILE A 511 -2.44 -32.13 27.36
C ILE A 511 -1.61 -31.58 26.21
N MET A 512 -0.55 -30.84 26.56
CA MET A 512 0.35 -30.16 25.64
C MET A 512 1.33 -31.14 24.97
N SER A 513 1.40 -31.10 23.63
CA SER A 513 2.38 -31.85 22.81
C SER A 513 3.62 -31.02 22.50
N SER A 514 4.75 -31.65 22.17
CA SER A 514 5.99 -30.98 21.69
C SER A 514 5.77 -30.15 20.42
N SER A 515 4.99 -30.65 19.47
CA SER A 515 4.67 -29.95 18.22
C SER A 515 3.48 -28.99 18.30
N ASP A 516 2.90 -28.78 19.49
CA ASP A 516 1.80 -27.84 19.66
C ASP A 516 2.28 -26.38 19.48
N ILE A 517 1.52 -25.62 18.70
CA ILE A 517 1.76 -24.20 18.47
C ILE A 517 1.00 -23.39 19.52
N CYS A 518 1.76 -22.81 20.44
CA CYS A 518 1.28 -22.07 21.59
C CYS A 518 1.09 -20.58 21.25
N PHE A 519 -0.11 -20.05 21.46
CA PHE A 519 -0.43 -18.62 21.29
C PHE A 519 -0.38 -17.91 22.64
N TYR A 520 0.44 -16.88 22.76
CA TYR A 520 0.71 -16.19 24.03
C TYR A 520 0.80 -14.67 23.85
N ILE A 521 0.51 -13.92 24.93
CA ILE A 521 0.65 -12.47 25.04
C ILE A 521 1.96 -12.15 25.76
N ASN A 522 2.78 -11.26 25.18
CA ASN A 522 3.94 -10.69 25.85
C ASN A 522 4.32 -9.34 25.21
N ILE A 523 5.15 -8.54 25.90
CA ILE A 523 5.66 -7.26 25.38
C ILE A 523 6.70 -7.46 24.26
N THR A 524 7.36 -8.61 24.23
CA THR A 524 8.36 -8.93 23.19
C THR A 524 8.31 -10.38 22.77
N LYS A 525 8.52 -10.65 21.48
CA LYS A 525 8.67 -12.01 20.97
C LYS A 525 9.84 -12.72 21.66
N GLU A 526 9.66 -13.99 22.01
CA GLU A 526 10.64 -14.77 22.79
C GLU A 526 12.04 -14.79 22.16
N GLU A 527 12.11 -14.96 20.83
CA GLU A 527 13.34 -14.91 20.03
C GLU A 527 14.15 -13.61 20.20
N ASN A 528 13.45 -12.48 20.40
CA ASN A 528 14.06 -11.17 20.55
C ASN A 528 14.44 -10.87 22.00
N SER A 529 13.88 -11.62 22.95
CA SER A 529 14.11 -11.44 24.39
C SER A 529 15.54 -11.80 24.80
N ALA A 530 16.05 -11.14 25.85
CA ALA A 530 17.42 -11.35 26.32
C ALA A 530 17.68 -12.77 26.88
N PHE A 531 16.62 -13.52 27.24
CA PHE A 531 16.72 -14.86 27.82
C PHE A 531 17.41 -15.86 26.88
N LYS A 532 17.03 -15.89 25.59
CA LYS A 532 17.66 -16.78 24.59
C LYS A 532 19.15 -16.46 24.39
N LYS A 533 19.54 -15.19 24.47
CA LYS A 533 20.96 -14.74 24.39
C LYS A 533 21.78 -15.20 25.60
N GLN A 534 21.26 -15.03 26.82
CA GLN A 534 21.94 -15.50 28.03
C GLN A 534 22.09 -17.03 28.04
N GLU A 535 21.07 -17.77 27.58
CA GLU A 535 21.13 -19.22 27.55
C GLU A 535 22.06 -19.78 26.45
N GLN A 536 22.14 -19.13 25.29
CA GLN A 536 23.17 -19.45 24.28
C GLN A 536 24.59 -19.18 24.78
N HIS A 537 24.82 -18.07 25.49
CA HIS A 537 26.12 -17.84 26.15
C HIS A 537 26.43 -18.92 27.19
N ARG A 538 25.43 -19.39 27.95
CA ARG A 538 25.59 -20.46 28.95
C ARG A 538 25.85 -21.83 28.29
N LYS A 539 25.17 -22.17 27.20
CA LYS A 539 25.43 -23.40 26.40
C LYS A 539 26.80 -23.37 25.72
N ASN A 540 27.25 -22.22 25.21
CA ASN A 540 28.60 -22.05 24.64
C ASN A 540 29.72 -22.10 25.69
N HIS A 541 29.43 -21.77 26.96
CA HIS A 541 30.37 -22.02 28.06
C HIS A 541 30.39 -23.50 28.49
N LEU A 542 29.25 -24.19 28.43
CA LEU A 542 29.15 -25.61 28.78
C LEU A 542 29.79 -26.53 27.71
N SER A 543 29.66 -26.20 26.43
CA SER A 543 30.21 -27.00 25.31
C SER A 543 31.75 -27.00 25.24
N ARG A 544 32.44 -26.17 26.03
CA ARG A 544 33.90 -26.07 26.06
C ARG A 544 34.57 -26.86 27.21
N SER A 545 33.81 -27.64 27.99
CA SER A 545 34.31 -28.35 29.17
C SER A 545 33.69 -29.73 29.37
N PHE A 546 34.00 -30.70 28.49
CA PHE A 546 33.79 -32.12 28.79
C PHE A 546 34.87 -33.02 28.15
N TYR A 547 35.73 -33.58 29.01
CA TYR A 547 36.34 -34.90 28.81
C TYR A 547 35.68 -35.87 29.82
N HIS A 548 35.57 -37.15 29.45
CA HIS A 548 34.78 -38.16 30.16
C HIS A 548 35.32 -38.59 31.54
N GLY A 549 34.39 -38.96 32.45
CA GLY A 549 34.64 -39.76 33.65
C GLY A 549 33.32 -40.10 34.38
N PRO A 550 32.94 -41.37 34.63
CA PRO A 550 31.57 -41.73 34.98
C PRO A 550 31.27 -41.97 36.48
N SER A 551 29.97 -41.92 36.80
CA SER A 551 29.27 -42.51 37.96
C SER A 551 29.46 -41.87 39.36
N ARG A 552 28.36 -41.31 39.89
CA ARG A 552 27.67 -41.69 41.17
C ARG A 552 26.79 -40.55 41.70
N LEU A 553 25.52 -40.87 41.97
CA LEU A 553 24.72 -40.28 43.07
C LEU A 553 25.07 -41.08 44.36
N PRO A 554 24.82 -40.64 45.62
CA PRO A 554 23.71 -39.75 46.02
C PRO A 554 23.91 -38.74 47.21
N VAL A 555 23.02 -37.73 47.27
CA VAL A 555 22.28 -37.18 48.45
C VAL A 555 23.01 -36.50 49.65
N HIS A 556 22.32 -35.49 50.22
CA HIS A 556 22.66 -34.57 51.34
C HIS A 556 23.75 -33.52 51.04
N SER A 557 23.66 -32.27 51.51
CA SER A 557 23.00 -31.74 52.71
C SER A 557 22.18 -30.44 52.49
N ILE A 558 21.44 -30.03 53.53
CA ILE A 558 20.64 -28.79 53.61
C ILE A 558 21.37 -27.82 54.57
N ILE A 559 21.05 -26.51 54.47
CA ILE A 559 21.20 -25.42 55.46
C ILE A 559 22.31 -24.39 55.16
N ALA A 560 21.95 -23.12 55.39
CA ALA A 560 22.73 -21.86 55.28
C ALA A 560 22.94 -21.31 53.84
N SER A 561 22.76 -20.01 53.56
CA SER A 561 22.34 -18.89 54.43
C SER A 561 21.65 -17.76 53.65
N MET A 562 20.94 -16.90 54.39
CA MET A 562 20.35 -15.66 53.89
C MET A 562 21.38 -14.57 53.54
N GLY A 563 20.98 -13.68 52.62
CA GLY A 563 21.17 -12.23 52.77
C GLY A 563 22.46 -11.61 52.21
N THR A 564 22.27 -10.53 51.42
CA THR A 564 23.28 -9.60 50.85
C THR A 564 24.31 -10.29 49.91
N VAL A 565 24.91 -9.63 48.90
CA VAL A 565 25.40 -8.25 48.77
C VAL A 565 25.06 -7.68 47.39
N ALA A 566 25.01 -6.34 47.27
CA ALA A 566 24.79 -5.61 46.02
C ALA A 566 26.08 -4.95 45.49
N ILE A 567 26.03 -4.48 44.24
CA ILE A 567 26.82 -3.39 43.63
C ILE A 567 28.18 -3.73 42.96
N ASP A 568 28.14 -3.57 41.63
CA ASP A 568 29.04 -2.90 40.67
C ASP A 568 30.55 -3.13 40.57
N LEU A 569 31.01 -3.01 39.31
CA LEU A 569 32.28 -2.47 38.77
C LEU A 569 32.22 -2.66 37.23
N GLN A 570 32.50 -1.71 36.33
CA GLN A 570 33.15 -0.39 36.39
C GLN A 570 32.54 0.61 35.39
N ASP A 571 32.49 1.89 35.79
CA ASP A 571 32.46 3.05 34.89
C ASP A 571 33.76 3.86 35.09
N THR A 572 34.22 4.59 34.07
CA THR A 572 35.60 5.13 34.05
C THR A 572 35.76 6.57 34.57
N SER A 573 36.29 6.68 35.79
CA SER A 573 37.19 7.75 36.30
C SER A 573 36.87 9.25 36.09
N CYS A 574 36.68 9.99 37.20
CA CYS A 574 37.64 11.04 37.62
C CYS A 574 37.45 11.56 39.06
N ARG A 575 38.58 11.68 39.79
CA ARG A 575 38.98 12.52 40.96
C ARG A 575 37.97 13.54 41.56
N SER A 576 37.96 13.90 42.87
CA SER A 576 38.68 13.50 44.11
C SER A 576 38.04 14.24 45.36
N PRO A 577 38.57 14.33 46.62
CA PRO A 577 37.76 13.98 47.81
C PRO A 577 37.65 15.03 48.96
N SER A 578 36.70 14.83 49.90
CA SER A 578 36.81 15.05 51.37
C SER A 578 35.44 14.93 52.05
N GLY A 579 35.27 14.11 53.10
CA GLY A 579 35.18 14.60 54.48
C GLY A 579 33.96 13.96 55.20
N PRO A 580 33.96 13.79 56.54
CA PRO A 580 33.51 12.49 57.07
C PRO A 580 32.56 12.46 58.30
N THR A 581 32.24 11.22 58.73
CA THR A 581 32.04 10.73 60.12
C THR A 581 30.72 10.89 60.92
N LEU A 582 30.16 9.72 61.35
CA LEU A 582 29.60 9.35 62.70
C LEU A 582 28.26 10.03 63.15
N ASN A 583 27.35 9.44 63.97
CA ASN A 583 27.20 8.08 64.54
C ASN A 583 25.76 7.78 65.07
N LEU A 584 25.51 6.51 65.40
CA LEU A 584 24.40 5.88 66.20
C LEU A 584 24.26 6.43 67.65
N PRO A 585 23.20 6.15 68.47
CA PRO A 585 22.49 4.87 68.72
C PRO A 585 20.92 5.00 68.76
N SER A 586 20.04 4.16 69.37
CA SER A 586 20.14 3.03 70.34
C SER A 586 18.99 1.98 70.32
N GLU A 587 19.18 0.94 71.15
CA GLU A 587 18.29 -0.09 71.73
C GLU A 587 16.98 0.38 72.39
N ALA A 588 16.00 -0.45 72.82
CA ALA A 588 15.50 -1.81 72.50
C ALA A 588 14.26 -2.12 73.39
N GLY A 589 13.29 -2.98 73.00
CA GLY A 589 12.14 -3.24 73.89
C GLY A 589 10.99 -4.19 73.49
N LYS A 590 11.24 -5.51 73.52
CA LYS A 590 10.30 -6.63 73.83
C LYS A 590 9.00 -6.91 73.00
N THR A 591 9.04 -8.11 72.41
CA THR A 591 7.97 -9.15 72.33
C THR A 591 6.66 -8.90 71.57
N GLY A 592 6.49 -9.63 70.46
CA GLY A 592 5.19 -9.93 69.83
C GLY A 592 5.35 -10.46 68.40
N ARG A 593 5.08 -11.75 68.16
CA ARG A 593 5.10 -12.31 66.79
C ARG A 593 3.96 -11.68 65.96
N ARG A 594 4.29 -11.08 64.81
CA ARG A 594 3.33 -10.70 63.76
C ARG A 594 3.77 -11.29 62.41
N PRO A 595 2.86 -11.88 61.61
CA PRO A 595 3.12 -12.11 60.19
C PRO A 595 3.10 -10.78 59.42
N SER A 596 3.96 -10.65 58.42
CA SER A 596 4.18 -9.39 57.70
C SER A 596 3.43 -9.31 56.37
N ILE A 597 2.15 -8.97 56.42
CA ILE A 597 1.42 -8.37 55.29
C ILE A 597 0.61 -7.20 55.87
N ALA A 598 0.84 -5.99 55.35
CA ALA A 598 0.05 -4.82 55.72
C ALA A 598 -1.28 -4.82 54.94
N PRO A 599 -2.39 -4.34 55.52
CA PRO A 599 -3.70 -4.39 54.89
C PRO A 599 -3.80 -3.41 53.70
N VAL A 600 -4.61 -3.80 52.71
CA VAL A 600 -5.11 -2.90 51.66
C VAL A 600 -6.07 -1.90 52.30
N LEU A 601 -6.05 -0.64 51.86
CA LEU A 601 -6.96 0.39 52.36
C LEU A 601 -8.42 0.04 52.07
N GLU A 602 -9.27 0.13 53.08
CA GLU A 602 -10.73 0.18 52.93
C GLU A 602 -11.18 1.56 52.44
N VAL A 603 -12.11 1.59 51.48
CA VAL A 603 -12.94 2.75 51.19
C VAL A 603 -14.39 2.30 51.02
N ALA A 604 -15.22 2.70 51.98
CA ALA A 604 -16.67 2.91 51.95
C ALA A 604 -17.61 1.87 51.30
N ASP A 605 -18.40 1.22 52.16
CA ASP A 605 -19.84 0.95 52.04
C ASP A 605 -20.44 0.52 50.69
N SER A 606 -20.67 -0.79 50.55
CA SER A 606 -21.74 -1.33 49.70
C SER A 606 -22.36 -2.59 50.31
N SER A 607 -23.21 -2.39 51.32
CA SER A 607 -23.99 -3.44 52.01
C SER A 607 -25.18 -3.95 51.17
N ALA A 608 -24.93 -4.37 49.93
CA ALA A 608 -25.91 -5.03 49.07
C ALA A 608 -25.25 -5.84 47.94
N LEU A 609 -24.68 -7.01 48.24
CA LEU A 609 -24.44 -8.10 47.27
C LEU A 609 -24.19 -9.41 48.04
N HIS A 610 -24.96 -10.45 47.74
CA HIS A 610 -24.79 -11.77 48.35
C HIS A 610 -23.51 -12.45 47.86
N THR A 611 -22.79 -13.09 48.78
CA THR A 611 -21.63 -13.92 48.51
C THR A 611 -21.97 -15.08 47.58
N CYS A 612 -21.36 -15.13 46.40
CA CYS A 612 -21.40 -16.30 45.53
C CYS A 612 -20.20 -17.23 45.84
N ASP A 613 -20.48 -18.48 46.20
CA ASP A 613 -19.46 -19.52 46.36
C ASP A 613 -18.83 -19.88 45.01
N LEU A 614 -17.59 -19.45 44.79
CA LEU A 614 -16.82 -19.67 43.57
C LEU A 614 -16.11 -21.04 43.53
N LEU A 615 -16.82 -22.13 43.84
CA LEU A 615 -16.35 -23.51 43.66
C LEU A 615 -17.51 -24.48 43.33
N SER A 616 -18.12 -24.34 42.15
CA SER A 616 -18.81 -25.47 41.50
C SER A 616 -18.69 -25.40 39.97
N ASP A 617 -18.16 -26.46 39.37
CA ASP A 617 -18.16 -26.69 37.93
C ASP A 617 -19.59 -27.02 37.45
N GLN A 618 -20.41 -26.01 37.14
CA GLN A 618 -21.65 -26.22 36.40
C GLN A 618 -21.36 -26.42 34.91
N SER A 619 -20.81 -27.60 34.60
CA SER A 619 -20.65 -28.12 33.22
C SER A 619 -21.50 -29.37 32.95
N GLU A 620 -22.60 -29.51 33.70
CA GLU A 620 -23.67 -30.49 33.47
C GLU A 620 -25.00 -29.73 33.43
N ASP A 621 -25.51 -29.48 32.22
CA ASP A 621 -26.82 -28.88 31.94
C ASP A 621 -27.51 -29.66 30.80
N GLU A 622 -27.42 -30.99 30.90
CA GLU A 622 -28.33 -31.94 30.26
C GLU A 622 -28.72 -33.03 31.29
N THR A 623 -30.02 -33.37 31.32
CA THR A 623 -30.63 -34.52 32.01
C THR A 623 -30.93 -34.49 33.53
N THR A 624 -31.64 -33.46 34.02
CA THR A 624 -32.64 -33.65 35.10
C THR A 624 -33.95 -32.88 34.82
N PRO A 625 -35.12 -33.55 34.75
CA PRO A 625 -36.42 -32.89 34.73
C PRO A 625 -37.07 -32.98 36.12
N SER A 626 -36.66 -32.12 37.05
CA SER A 626 -37.32 -32.01 38.37
C SER A 626 -37.01 -30.67 39.04
N ASP A 627 -37.85 -29.67 38.79
CA ASP A 627 -38.09 -28.52 39.68
C ASP A 627 -39.50 -27.97 39.38
N GLU A 628 -40.52 -28.65 39.92
CA GLU A 628 -41.88 -28.11 39.97
C GLU A 628 -41.99 -27.07 41.10
N GLU A 629 -41.51 -25.85 40.86
CA GLU A 629 -41.87 -24.70 41.70
C GLU A 629 -43.02 -23.90 41.09
N VAL A 630 -44.23 -24.18 41.60
CA VAL A 630 -45.48 -23.50 41.25
C VAL A 630 -45.38 -22.01 41.59
N SER A 631 -45.30 -21.15 40.56
CA SER A 631 -45.51 -19.71 40.68
C SER A 631 -46.30 -19.18 39.47
N ASN A 632 -47.25 -18.27 39.74
CA ASN A 632 -48.37 -18.00 38.85
C ASN A 632 -48.01 -17.17 37.59
N GLY A 633 -48.55 -17.58 36.44
CA GLY A 633 -49.26 -16.62 35.57
C GLY A 633 -48.55 -16.03 34.35
N LEU A 634 -47.32 -16.42 34.01
CA LEU A 634 -46.74 -16.15 32.68
C LEU A 634 -46.11 -17.42 32.10
N GLU A 635 -46.41 -17.71 30.83
CA GLU A 635 -45.74 -18.76 30.06
C GLU A 635 -44.24 -18.46 30.00
N TYR A 636 -43.42 -19.34 30.59
CA TYR A 636 -41.98 -19.30 30.41
C TYR A 636 -41.67 -19.70 28.97
N VAL A 637 -41.45 -18.70 28.11
CA VAL A 637 -40.98 -18.90 26.73
C VAL A 637 -39.67 -19.69 26.76
N GLN A 638 -39.74 -20.97 26.43
CA GLN A 638 -38.61 -21.88 26.55
C GLN A 638 -37.65 -21.67 25.38
N TYR A 639 -36.42 -21.24 25.66
CA TYR A 639 -35.42 -21.02 24.62
C TYR A 639 -34.77 -22.33 24.18
N LEU A 640 -34.83 -22.61 22.87
CA LEU A 640 -34.12 -23.71 22.21
C LEU A 640 -32.67 -23.27 21.93
N LYS A 641 -31.69 -24.17 22.15
CA LYS A 641 -30.30 -23.94 21.68
C LYS A 641 -30.22 -24.45 20.23
N GLY A 642 -29.84 -23.62 19.27
CA GLY A 642 -29.87 -23.96 17.84
C GLY A 642 -29.03 -23.04 16.96
N TYR A 643 -28.91 -23.39 15.67
CA TYR A 643 -28.38 -22.47 14.66
C TYR A 643 -29.53 -21.64 14.07
N PRO A 644 -29.37 -20.31 13.89
CA PRO A 644 -30.41 -19.48 13.30
C PRO A 644 -30.72 -19.98 11.87
N PRO A 645 -32.00 -20.22 11.52
CA PRO A 645 -32.36 -20.88 10.26
C PRO A 645 -32.24 -19.96 9.04
N TYR A 646 -32.24 -18.64 9.25
CA TYR A 646 -32.07 -17.63 8.19
C TYR A 646 -30.82 -16.78 8.49
N SER A 647 -29.79 -16.94 7.65
CA SER A 647 -28.62 -16.06 7.61
C SER A 647 -28.87 -14.94 6.60
N PRO A 648 -28.74 -13.65 6.97
CA PRO A 648 -29.07 -12.55 6.06
C PRO A 648 -28.07 -12.38 4.91
N TYR A 649 -26.87 -12.97 5.01
CA TYR A 649 -25.85 -12.95 3.95
C TYR A 649 -25.11 -14.28 3.82
N ILE A 650 -24.56 -14.54 2.63
CA ILE A 650 -23.83 -15.77 2.33
C ILE A 650 -22.42 -15.70 2.96
N GLY A 651 -22.04 -16.74 3.69
CA GLY A 651 -20.70 -16.82 4.30
C GLY A 651 -20.61 -16.37 5.76
N SER A 652 -21.73 -16.04 6.40
CA SER A 652 -21.83 -15.89 7.86
C SER A 652 -21.32 -17.15 8.57
N SER A 653 -20.56 -17.01 9.64
CA SER A 653 -20.19 -18.14 10.51
C SER A 653 -21.41 -18.62 11.31
N PRO A 654 -21.83 -19.89 11.22
CA PRO A 654 -22.96 -20.40 11.98
C PRO A 654 -22.58 -20.55 13.46
N THR A 655 -23.11 -19.67 14.30
CA THR A 655 -22.97 -19.70 15.75
C THR A 655 -24.16 -20.41 16.39
N PHE A 656 -23.89 -21.22 17.41
CA PHE A 656 -24.96 -21.82 18.20
C PHE A 656 -25.52 -20.76 19.17
N CYS A 657 -26.81 -20.47 19.08
CA CYS A 657 -27.48 -19.38 19.77
C CYS A 657 -28.73 -19.87 20.53
N HIS A 658 -29.21 -19.05 21.47
CA HIS A 658 -30.55 -19.21 22.04
C HIS A 658 -31.58 -18.65 21.06
N LEU A 659 -32.55 -19.48 20.68
CA LEU A 659 -33.59 -19.21 19.70
C LEU A 659 -34.98 -19.46 20.30
N LEU A 660 -35.99 -18.91 19.64
CA LEU A 660 -37.40 -19.15 19.95
C LEU A 660 -37.93 -20.39 19.22
N HIS A 661 -38.89 -21.10 19.83
CA HIS A 661 -39.55 -22.27 19.22
C HIS A 661 -40.39 -21.88 17.99
N GLU A 662 -41.06 -20.73 18.05
CA GLU A 662 -41.89 -20.20 16.97
C GLU A 662 -41.37 -18.84 16.50
N LYS A 663 -41.61 -18.53 15.22
CA LYS A 663 -41.21 -17.27 14.60
C LYS A 663 -42.05 -16.12 15.16
N VAL A 664 -41.40 -15.10 15.72
CA VAL A 664 -42.10 -13.88 16.17
C VAL A 664 -42.69 -13.15 14.95
N PRO A 665 -43.99 -12.82 14.93
CA PRO A 665 -44.58 -12.06 13.83
C PRO A 665 -44.02 -10.63 13.83
N PHE A 666 -43.80 -10.06 12.64
CA PHE A 666 -43.09 -8.78 12.49
C PHE A 666 -43.68 -7.61 13.29
N CYS A 667 -44.99 -7.63 13.54
CA CYS A 667 -45.66 -6.64 14.38
C CYS A 667 -45.20 -6.63 15.85
N CYS A 668 -44.81 -7.79 16.42
CA CYS A 668 -44.34 -7.89 17.81
C CYS A 668 -42.87 -7.48 17.99
N LEU A 669 -42.12 -7.34 16.90
CA LEU A 669 -40.74 -6.83 16.91
C LEU A 669 -40.71 -5.30 17.05
N ARG A 670 -41.80 -4.59 16.72
CA ARG A 670 -41.89 -3.12 16.81
C ARG A 670 -42.41 -2.71 18.18
N LEU A 671 -41.74 -1.76 18.84
CA LEU A 671 -42.19 -1.20 20.12
C LEU A 671 -43.20 -0.05 19.95
N ASP A 672 -42.91 0.91 19.07
CA ASP A 672 -43.65 2.17 18.89
C ASP A 672 -45.15 2.01 18.53
N LYS A 673 -45.62 0.81 18.15
CA LYS A 673 -47.03 0.56 17.87
C LYS A 673 -47.47 -0.77 18.45
N GLY A 674 -48.42 -0.71 19.39
CA GLY A 674 -49.13 -1.89 19.85
C GLY A 674 -49.78 -2.66 18.70
N CYS A 675 -49.79 -3.98 18.82
CA CYS A 675 -50.43 -4.90 17.88
C CYS A 675 -51.44 -5.79 18.60
N GLN A 676 -52.23 -6.58 17.85
CA GLN A 676 -53.26 -7.44 18.44
C GLN A 676 -52.70 -8.51 19.42
N HIS A 677 -51.40 -8.82 19.33
CA HIS A 677 -50.72 -9.75 20.24
C HIS A 677 -50.17 -9.05 21.51
N ASN A 678 -49.72 -7.80 21.41
CA ASN A 678 -49.09 -7.03 22.49
C ASN A 678 -49.49 -5.54 22.37
N TYR A 679 -50.17 -5.02 23.38
CA TYR A 679 -50.70 -3.64 23.40
C TYR A 679 -49.72 -2.59 23.98
N TYR A 680 -48.46 -2.96 24.20
CA TYR A 680 -47.45 -2.10 24.82
C TYR A 680 -46.75 -1.20 23.79
N GLU A 681 -46.83 0.12 24.00
CA GLU A 681 -46.20 1.14 23.14
C GLU A 681 -44.82 1.59 23.66
N ASP A 682 -44.59 1.49 24.98
CA ASP A 682 -43.34 1.87 25.65
C ASP A 682 -42.51 0.64 26.07
N ALA A 683 -41.18 0.72 25.94
CA ALA A 683 -40.26 -0.31 26.46
C ALA A 683 -40.41 -0.54 27.99
N LYS A 684 -40.87 0.48 28.73
CA LYS A 684 -41.19 0.37 30.17
C LYS A 684 -42.34 -0.58 30.45
N ALA A 685 -43.36 -0.60 29.59
CA ALA A 685 -44.56 -1.40 29.79
C ALA A 685 -44.31 -2.91 29.60
N TYR A 686 -43.27 -3.29 28.84
CA TYR A 686 -42.80 -4.67 28.71
C TYR A 686 -42.16 -5.25 29.99
N GLY A 687 -41.83 -4.43 31.00
CA GLY A 687 -41.38 -4.90 32.31
C GLY A 687 -40.12 -5.76 32.29
N PHE A 688 -39.13 -5.40 31.47
CA PHE A 688 -37.91 -6.20 31.28
C PHE A 688 -37.16 -6.46 32.60
N LYS A 689 -36.90 -7.73 32.90
CA LYS A 689 -36.18 -8.17 34.13
C LYS A 689 -34.72 -7.68 34.18
N ASN A 690 -34.05 -7.66 33.03
CA ASN A 690 -32.66 -7.24 32.88
C ASN A 690 -32.60 -5.86 32.22
N LYS A 691 -31.55 -5.09 32.52
CA LYS A 691 -31.28 -3.80 31.86
C LYS A 691 -31.17 -3.97 30.34
N ILE A 692 -31.73 -3.02 29.60
CA ILE A 692 -31.78 -3.05 28.13
C ILE A 692 -30.45 -2.59 27.51
N ILE A 693 -30.18 -3.05 26.29
CA ILE A 693 -29.13 -2.52 25.40
C ILE A 693 -29.86 -1.78 24.27
N ILE A 694 -29.56 -0.49 24.10
CA ILE A 694 -30.09 0.31 22.99
C ILE A 694 -28.98 0.45 21.94
N VAL A 695 -29.29 0.16 20.67
CA VAL A 695 -28.38 0.38 19.53
C VAL A 695 -29.02 1.39 18.61
N ALA A 696 -28.32 2.49 18.31
CA ALA A 696 -28.79 3.53 17.40
C ALA A 696 -28.00 3.49 16.08
N ALA A 697 -28.71 3.34 14.97
CA ALA A 697 -28.13 3.24 13.62
C ALA A 697 -29.07 3.86 12.56
N GLU A 698 -28.52 4.20 11.39
CA GLU A 698 -29.30 4.82 10.30
C GLU A 698 -30.21 3.82 9.58
N THR A 699 -29.68 2.63 9.27
CA THR A 699 -30.37 1.55 8.55
C THR A 699 -30.16 0.21 9.25
N ALA A 700 -31.06 -0.74 9.00
CA ALA A 700 -30.97 -2.10 9.53
C ALA A 700 -30.03 -3.00 8.70
N GLY A 701 -28.78 -2.58 8.54
CA GLY A 701 -27.80 -3.27 7.71
C GLY A 701 -27.42 -4.66 8.23
N ASN A 702 -26.96 -5.54 7.34
CA ASN A 702 -26.56 -6.91 7.67
C ASN A 702 -25.40 -7.01 8.68
N GLY A 703 -24.62 -5.94 8.87
CA GLY A 703 -23.68 -5.82 9.98
C GLY A 703 -24.33 -5.92 11.38
N LEU A 704 -25.54 -5.39 11.59
CA LEU A 704 -26.25 -5.46 12.88
C LEU A 704 -26.65 -6.89 13.28
N TYR A 705 -26.79 -7.82 12.33
CA TYR A 705 -26.96 -9.23 12.66
C TYR A 705 -25.74 -9.78 13.43
N ASN A 706 -24.53 -9.35 13.05
CA ASN A 706 -23.28 -9.70 13.73
C ASN A 706 -23.10 -9.01 15.10
N PHE A 707 -23.90 -7.99 15.41
CA PHE A 707 -24.02 -7.45 16.77
C PHE A 707 -24.89 -8.37 17.66
N ILE A 708 -26.02 -8.87 17.13
CA ILE A 708 -26.98 -9.67 17.90
C ILE A 708 -26.44 -11.08 18.19
N VAL A 709 -25.79 -11.70 17.21
CA VAL A 709 -25.23 -13.06 17.28
C VAL A 709 -24.41 -13.33 18.57
N PRO A 710 -23.34 -12.58 18.90
CA PRO A 710 -22.53 -12.82 20.10
C PRO A 710 -23.29 -12.54 21.41
N LEU A 711 -24.29 -11.63 21.40
CA LEU A 711 -25.16 -11.35 22.55
C LEU A 711 -26.22 -12.44 22.80
N ARG A 712 -26.44 -13.34 21.84
CA ARG A 712 -27.39 -14.45 21.90
C ARG A 712 -26.73 -15.83 21.82
N ALA A 713 -25.40 -15.90 21.87
CA ALA A 713 -24.64 -17.15 21.79
C ALA A 713 -24.91 -18.10 22.97
N TYR A 714 -24.80 -19.41 22.71
CA TYR A 714 -25.19 -20.49 23.64
C TYR A 714 -24.45 -20.46 24.98
N TYR A 715 -23.21 -19.97 25.01
CA TYR A 715 -22.35 -19.89 26.20
C TYR A 715 -22.78 -18.77 27.17
N ARG A 716 -23.74 -17.90 26.78
CA ARG A 716 -24.35 -16.91 27.67
C ARG A 716 -25.47 -17.60 28.47
N PRO A 717 -25.51 -17.49 29.82
CA PRO A 717 -26.57 -18.10 30.61
C PRO A 717 -27.91 -17.42 30.35
N LYS A 718 -29.00 -18.20 30.27
CA LYS A 718 -30.35 -17.71 29.89
C LYS A 718 -30.87 -16.56 30.78
N LYS A 719 -30.46 -16.53 32.05
CA LYS A 719 -30.84 -15.50 33.04
C LYS A 719 -30.14 -14.14 32.81
N GLU A 720 -29.00 -14.11 32.10
CA GLU A 720 -28.19 -12.91 31.84
C GLU A 720 -28.42 -12.33 30.41
N LEU A 721 -29.47 -12.79 29.72
CA LEU A 721 -29.82 -12.25 28.40
C LEU A 721 -30.45 -10.86 28.58
N ASN A 722 -29.72 -9.82 28.17
CA ASN A 722 -30.22 -8.44 28.14
C ASN A 722 -31.14 -8.25 26.91
N PRO A 723 -32.32 -7.61 27.04
CA PRO A 723 -33.13 -7.22 25.90
C PRO A 723 -32.38 -6.23 25.01
N ILE A 724 -32.55 -6.34 23.69
CA ILE A 724 -31.91 -5.45 22.69
C ILE A 724 -33.01 -4.65 22.00
N VAL A 725 -32.82 -3.32 21.93
CA VAL A 725 -33.71 -2.39 21.22
C VAL A 725 -32.90 -1.66 20.15
N LEU A 726 -33.27 -1.87 18.88
CA LEU A 726 -32.67 -1.18 17.73
C LEU A 726 -33.45 0.10 17.44
N LEU A 727 -32.89 1.26 17.75
CA LEU A 727 -33.40 2.57 17.35
C LEU A 727 -32.86 2.90 15.96
N LEU A 728 -33.75 2.99 14.97
CA LEU A 728 -33.39 3.12 13.56
C LEU A 728 -34.01 4.37 12.95
N ASP A 729 -33.21 5.19 12.27
CA ASP A 729 -33.75 6.36 11.55
C ASP A 729 -34.70 5.90 10.42
N ASN A 730 -34.31 4.85 9.69
CA ASN A 730 -35.08 4.25 8.60
C ASN A 730 -35.76 2.93 9.02
N PRO A 731 -36.92 2.57 8.45
CA PRO A 731 -37.57 1.29 8.72
C PRO A 731 -36.69 0.10 8.26
N PRO A 732 -36.66 -1.02 9.00
CA PRO A 732 -35.85 -2.19 8.64
C PRO A 732 -36.41 -2.96 7.45
N ASP A 733 -35.52 -3.52 6.64
CA ASP A 733 -35.88 -4.41 5.52
C ASP A 733 -36.45 -5.75 5.99
N LEU A 734 -37.32 -6.34 5.16
CA LEU A 734 -37.93 -7.65 5.43
C LEU A 734 -36.88 -8.76 5.60
N HIS A 735 -35.79 -8.74 4.82
CA HIS A 735 -34.69 -9.70 4.94
C HIS A 735 -33.99 -9.64 6.31
N PHE A 736 -33.87 -8.44 6.90
CA PHE A 736 -33.33 -8.28 8.25
C PHE A 736 -34.32 -8.78 9.31
N LEU A 737 -35.62 -8.45 9.15
CA LEU A 737 -36.69 -8.92 10.03
C LEU A 737 -36.81 -10.46 10.07
N ASP A 738 -36.63 -11.13 8.92
CA ASP A 738 -36.60 -12.60 8.81
C ASP A 738 -35.40 -13.26 9.51
N ALA A 739 -34.29 -12.54 9.65
CA ALA A 739 -33.15 -12.99 10.44
C ALA A 739 -33.39 -12.82 11.95
N ILE A 740 -33.85 -11.64 12.38
CA ILE A 740 -33.92 -11.31 13.81
C ILE A 740 -35.10 -11.96 14.55
N CYS A 741 -36.18 -12.32 13.86
CA CYS A 741 -37.42 -12.84 14.46
C CYS A 741 -37.27 -14.18 15.21
N TRP A 742 -36.13 -14.86 15.06
CA TRP A 742 -35.80 -16.10 15.76
C TRP A 742 -35.05 -15.86 17.08
N PHE A 743 -34.47 -14.68 17.29
CA PHE A 743 -33.74 -14.36 18.52
C PHE A 743 -34.68 -13.87 19.63
N PRO A 744 -34.49 -14.31 20.88
CA PRO A 744 -35.32 -13.87 21.99
C PRO A 744 -35.01 -12.42 22.37
N MET A 745 -36.06 -11.67 22.74
CA MET A 745 -35.96 -10.33 23.34
C MET A 745 -35.15 -9.34 22.49
N VAL A 746 -35.37 -9.34 21.17
CA VAL A 746 -34.84 -8.35 20.23
C VAL A 746 -36.01 -7.57 19.66
N TYR A 747 -35.92 -6.24 19.66
CA TYR A 747 -36.97 -5.34 19.20
C TYR A 747 -36.38 -4.19 18.39
N TYR A 748 -37.23 -3.46 17.66
CA TYR A 748 -36.86 -2.23 16.97
C TYR A 748 -37.88 -1.10 17.20
N MET A 749 -37.40 0.12 17.04
CA MET A 749 -38.18 1.35 17.03
C MET A 749 -37.68 2.22 15.87
N VAL A 750 -38.60 2.87 15.15
CA VAL A 750 -38.24 3.88 14.15
C VAL A 750 -38.25 5.24 14.85
N GLY A 751 -37.13 5.94 14.82
CA GLY A 751 -36.90 7.16 15.59
C GLY A 751 -35.41 7.56 15.58
N SER A 752 -35.08 8.69 16.18
CA SER A 752 -33.72 9.26 16.13
C SER A 752 -33.16 9.60 17.51
N ILE A 753 -31.82 9.61 17.64
CA ILE A 753 -31.14 10.03 18.88
C ILE A 753 -31.41 11.52 19.18
N ASP A 754 -31.54 12.33 18.13
CA ASP A 754 -31.85 13.77 18.23
C ASP A 754 -33.18 14.04 18.98
N ASN A 755 -34.10 13.07 18.97
CA ASN A 755 -35.42 13.20 19.57
C ASN A 755 -35.48 12.53 20.95
N LEU A 756 -35.62 13.34 21.99
CA LEU A 756 -35.71 12.87 23.37
C LEU A 756 -36.91 11.95 23.60
N ASP A 757 -38.04 12.16 22.91
CA ASP A 757 -39.24 11.34 23.07
C ASP A 757 -38.99 9.89 22.64
N ASP A 758 -38.29 9.68 21.52
CA ASP A 758 -37.95 8.34 21.01
C ASP A 758 -37.04 7.59 21.99
N LEU A 759 -36.04 8.30 22.56
CA LEU A 759 -35.14 7.75 23.58
C LEU A 759 -35.86 7.38 24.89
N LEU A 760 -36.85 8.19 25.31
CA LEU A 760 -37.67 7.92 26.48
C LEU A 760 -38.58 6.71 26.29
N ARG A 761 -39.20 6.55 25.10
CA ARG A 761 -39.99 5.36 24.71
C ARG A 761 -39.14 4.10 24.62
N CYS A 762 -37.93 4.20 24.05
CA CYS A 762 -36.92 3.14 24.06
C CYS A 762 -36.47 2.74 25.47
N GLY A 763 -36.64 3.61 26.47
CA GLY A 763 -36.34 3.32 27.86
C GLY A 763 -34.91 3.67 28.30
N VAL A 764 -34.27 4.66 27.68
CA VAL A 764 -32.85 5.02 27.93
C VAL A 764 -32.52 5.20 29.42
N THR A 765 -33.48 5.64 30.24
CA THR A 765 -33.36 5.84 31.70
C THR A 765 -33.01 4.59 32.51
N PHE A 766 -33.19 3.38 31.96
CA PHE A 766 -32.84 2.11 32.64
C PHE A 766 -32.01 1.17 31.74
N ALA A 767 -31.44 1.71 30.65
CA ALA A 767 -30.47 0.99 29.83
C ALA A 767 -29.18 0.69 30.60
N ALA A 768 -28.54 -0.44 30.27
CA ALA A 768 -27.17 -0.72 30.70
C ALA A 768 -26.17 0.00 29.81
N ASN A 769 -26.37 -0.09 28.49
CA ASN A 769 -25.47 0.43 27.48
C ASN A 769 -26.28 1.07 26.34
N MET A 770 -25.79 2.20 25.83
CA MET A 770 -26.25 2.79 24.59
C MET A 770 -25.11 2.73 23.57
N VAL A 771 -25.36 2.10 22.43
CA VAL A 771 -24.40 1.90 21.35
C VAL A 771 -24.79 2.83 20.21
N VAL A 772 -24.04 3.92 20.03
CA VAL A 772 -24.19 4.82 18.88
C VAL A 772 -23.29 4.32 17.75
N VAL A 773 -23.86 4.16 16.57
CA VAL A 773 -23.13 3.73 15.35
C VAL A 773 -23.14 4.87 14.34
N ASP A 774 -21.98 5.11 13.72
CA ASP A 774 -21.82 6.10 12.66
C ASP A 774 -22.81 5.86 11.52
N LYS A 775 -23.39 6.94 10.99
CA LYS A 775 -24.40 6.89 9.93
C LYS A 775 -23.71 6.69 8.59
N GLU A 776 -24.25 5.82 7.73
CA GLU A 776 -23.66 5.57 6.41
C GLU A 776 -23.64 6.86 5.57
N SER A 777 -24.65 7.73 5.74
CA SER A 777 -24.75 9.01 5.03
C SER A 777 -23.73 10.08 5.46
N THR A 778 -23.21 10.05 6.69
CA THR A 778 -22.26 11.07 7.17
C THR A 778 -20.80 10.70 6.93
N MET A 779 -20.52 9.41 6.67
CA MET A 779 -19.18 8.88 6.40
C MET A 779 -18.51 9.42 5.11
N SER A 780 -19.26 10.01 4.19
CA SER A 780 -18.75 10.53 2.90
C SER A 780 -18.49 12.05 2.92
N ALA A 781 -18.12 12.62 4.07
CA ALA A 781 -17.78 14.04 4.19
C ALA A 781 -16.42 14.39 3.53
N GLU A 782 -16.32 15.58 2.95
CA GLU A 782 -15.06 16.11 2.40
C GLU A 782 -14.03 16.43 3.50
N GLU A 783 -14.50 16.80 4.69
CA GLU A 783 -13.67 17.18 5.84
C GLU A 783 -13.93 16.22 7.01
N ASP A 784 -12.86 15.68 7.60
CA ASP A 784 -12.96 14.61 8.60
C ASP A 784 -13.72 15.05 9.87
N TYR A 785 -13.68 16.33 10.23
CA TYR A 785 -14.41 16.87 11.38
C TYR A 785 -15.93 17.02 11.16
N MET A 786 -16.39 16.94 9.90
CA MET A 786 -17.82 16.96 9.56
C MET A 786 -18.44 15.56 9.52
N ALA A 787 -17.64 14.50 9.36
CA ALA A 787 -18.14 13.11 9.30
C ALA A 787 -18.86 12.69 10.60
N ASP A 788 -18.26 13.02 11.74
CA ASP A 788 -18.72 12.61 13.08
C ASP A 788 -19.30 13.76 13.92
N ALA A 789 -19.45 14.97 13.35
CA ALA A 789 -19.95 16.14 14.09
C ALA A 789 -21.31 15.86 14.75
N LYS A 790 -22.24 15.21 14.01
CA LYS A 790 -23.58 14.91 14.52
C LYS A 790 -23.57 13.81 15.59
N THR A 791 -22.77 12.75 15.42
CA THR A 791 -22.68 11.67 16.41
C THR A 791 -22.09 12.18 17.73
N ILE A 792 -21.03 13.01 17.67
CA ILE A 792 -20.42 13.64 18.84
C ILE A 792 -21.42 14.56 19.56
N VAL A 793 -22.12 15.44 18.86
CA VAL A 793 -23.13 16.35 19.47
C VAL A 793 -24.26 15.55 20.12
N ASN A 794 -24.77 14.51 19.47
CA ASN A 794 -25.83 13.67 20.01
C ASN A 794 -25.38 12.92 21.28
N VAL A 795 -24.17 12.38 21.29
CA VAL A 795 -23.57 11.76 22.50
C VAL A 795 -23.39 12.81 23.60
N GLN A 796 -23.00 14.04 23.27
CA GLN A 796 -22.87 15.13 24.23
C GLN A 796 -24.22 15.61 24.81
N THR A 797 -25.36 15.39 24.13
CA THR A 797 -26.69 15.63 24.69
C THR A 797 -27.22 14.49 25.57
N LEU A 798 -26.61 13.31 25.50
CA LEU A 798 -26.93 12.14 26.33
C LEU A 798 -26.11 12.09 27.63
N PHE A 799 -24.98 12.82 27.67
CA PHE A 799 -24.00 12.85 28.76
C PHE A 799 -24.21 14.08 29.67
#